data_AF-R7EUQ7-F1
#
_entry.id   AF-R7EUQ7-F1
#
_cell.length_a   1.000
_cell.length_b   1.000
_cell.length_c   1.000
_cell.angle_alpha   90.00
_cell.angle_beta   90.00
_cell.angle_gamma   90.00
#
_symmetry.space_group_name_H-M   'P 1'
#
loop_
_entity.id
_entity.type
_entity.pdbx_description
1 polymer ?
#
loop_
_entity_poly.entity_id
_entity_poly.type
_entity_poly.pdbx_seq_one_letter_code
_entity_poly.pdbx_strand_id
1 'polypeptide(L)'
;MAKLRYLIRRLSVQAMLSYAQPIGEDQYAFSLTPAQTKEVIMGDGETWQEDNAIFFQAMCILRGEKYKEPTSDTLISDLADVILYLDFKGIFDRDADNPKAALMQKKTEAMFSPVGITLNFGQGGARYLAFERSGSMSRSAVLSFVRADVYEELFRRMTVGMTLGVCQLSKLYAYNGLLFSSGTRIETDMLWDKDAIVVIDNPTSVYPDVDVITVEDRTGVGDVRNYERVEKKSDVAVTLFDGEGILSPALTEEIDRLYCGKHTHTSFQIRMPYIKGMVHEVDFHGLFREATVTKITDLWGVEHPIERVRMILTGSQFKGCGWMTENGLTFEEYLKRLRAYRHTLYITGVNRTDSEQFTDLNYQFLSTLALSGEQFRPVDLPFDWMKDRMDKEDEQTDSDTGAWLTKTTEEIYYRLLNDEWFQFDYYVDHAPKNPKSRGFRLAGMLHRNDLLLAEKEYRRELDRAADTILRNFDRGNLLVRGRVAYLSADLTLFLAELLKPYTDGNRNAEEIYRELLDARCRYTTAYGLTGSHMTAILRNPHIAKNEEVVVYPPNHEHDIRRRYLSHLSGVVMVEPWSLIAERLGGADYDGDMVKVIREPVICESIASHYKAATRKSEDRFSNRNNLPLLSIPTADPQLRNANDLHARFEAVKSTFSSRVGQISNAALDRSILAYDENADVDIKEKCRQETETLAILTGLEIDSAQSGIKPDLTAYLNTNDKPRSRYLKYKRLLEDAEDRPAWYEDTFAEQMKDYIDGTDWESVTANVEKLPYYAHMLKKHTPRKVIKPAPSAELFTFARHPNWKDNLDPSLFPPIRELIDTYDHCLRRIRSHKHPTPGNSKRRDIDRILTMRDQENAYDTDSLYAPFTGMDATHIKAVRDALRAEQWHFMKPEERLFFLHEYLPEEAFRAYDGLFSDFRMGGYRVFGDIICDIDDTNRLADKSKLHYKHDTPEMTAMIDAYNNRIPGTDYREAVAETCRVCIARITPPFQAIRYAEAMDRRDFIFDVLLEEAEFYLIGGGNG
;
A
#
# COMPACT_ATOMS: atom_id res chain seq x y z
N MET A 1 19.68 5.86 8.49
CA MET A 1 19.49 4.88 9.58
C MET A 1 19.53 3.47 9.03
N ALA A 2 19.70 2.46 9.90
CA ALA A 2 19.70 1.06 9.48
C ALA A 2 18.30 0.61 9.04
N LYS A 3 18.18 0.01 7.87
CA LYS A 3 16.94 -0.65 7.43
C LYS A 3 16.86 -2.06 8.03
N LEU A 4 16.09 -2.19 9.10
CA LEU A 4 15.78 -3.47 9.73
C LEU A 4 14.59 -4.12 9.04
N ARG A 5 14.75 -5.40 8.70
CA ARG A 5 13.69 -6.22 8.11
C ARG A 5 13.62 -7.54 8.86
N TYR A 6 12.43 -8.11 8.96
CA TYR A 6 12.20 -9.41 9.59
C TYR A 6 11.67 -10.39 8.56
N LEU A 7 12.24 -11.60 8.53
CA LEU A 7 11.67 -12.69 7.75
C LEU A 7 10.43 -13.21 8.46
N ILE A 8 9.25 -13.03 7.86
CA ILE A 8 7.96 -13.46 8.41
C ILE A 8 7.28 -14.29 7.34
N ARG A 9 7.09 -15.59 7.57
CA ARG A 9 6.53 -16.49 6.56
C ARG A 9 5.04 -16.19 6.34
N ARG A 10 4.66 -16.07 5.06
CA ARG A 10 3.25 -16.02 4.63
C ARG A 10 2.78 -17.40 4.21
N LEU A 11 1.64 -17.85 4.73
CA LEU A 11 1.06 -19.16 4.46
C LEU A 11 -0.35 -19.02 3.86
N SER A 12 -0.68 -19.84 2.87
CA SER A 12 -2.01 -19.88 2.25
C SER A 12 -2.96 -20.72 3.11
N VAL A 13 -4.01 -20.11 3.67
CA VAL A 13 -5.04 -20.85 4.40
C VAL A 13 -5.78 -21.79 3.46
N GLN A 14 -6.06 -21.36 2.23
CA GLN A 14 -6.70 -22.21 1.21
C GLN A 14 -5.93 -23.52 1.03
N ALA A 15 -4.60 -23.46 0.85
CA ALA A 15 -3.78 -24.65 0.73
C ALA A 15 -3.80 -25.48 2.03
N MET A 16 -3.79 -24.84 3.20
CA MET A 16 -3.85 -25.53 4.50
C MET A 16 -5.15 -26.31 4.72
N LEU A 17 -6.30 -25.85 4.20
CA LEU A 17 -7.60 -26.53 4.36
C LEU A 17 -7.63 -27.94 3.78
N SER A 18 -6.74 -28.24 2.81
CA SER A 18 -6.57 -29.58 2.23
C SER A 18 -5.98 -30.59 3.22
N TYR A 19 -5.27 -30.12 4.25
CA TYR A 19 -4.63 -30.95 5.28
C TYR A 19 -5.42 -30.99 6.60
N ALA A 20 -6.64 -30.43 6.64
CA ALA A 20 -7.50 -30.47 7.81
C ALA A 20 -7.98 -31.91 8.10
N GLN A 21 -7.70 -32.41 9.30
CA GLN A 21 -8.09 -33.76 9.74
C GLN A 21 -9.38 -33.71 10.58
N PRO A 22 -10.41 -34.52 10.27
CA PRO A 22 -11.58 -34.63 11.12
C PRO A 22 -11.23 -35.36 12.42
N ILE A 23 -11.62 -34.79 13.56
CA ILE A 23 -11.39 -35.38 14.90
C ILE A 23 -12.69 -35.69 15.65
N GLY A 24 -13.84 -35.46 15.01
CA GLY A 24 -15.18 -35.71 15.53
C GLY A 24 -16.25 -35.23 14.54
N GLU A 25 -17.52 -35.26 14.93
CA GLU A 25 -18.59 -34.60 14.16
C GLU A 25 -18.34 -33.10 14.14
N ASP A 26 -18.18 -32.53 12.94
CA ASP A 26 -17.98 -31.09 12.68
C ASP A 26 -16.77 -30.44 13.39
N GLN A 27 -15.74 -31.24 13.75
CA GLN A 27 -14.50 -30.75 14.37
C GLN A 27 -13.27 -31.14 13.55
N TYR A 28 -12.37 -30.17 13.37
CA TYR A 28 -11.16 -30.32 12.56
C TYR A 28 -9.90 -29.96 13.36
N ALA A 29 -8.78 -30.57 13.00
CA ALA A 29 -7.45 -30.24 13.51
C ALA A 29 -6.44 -30.08 12.36
N PHE A 30 -5.41 -29.27 12.60
CA PHE A 30 -4.32 -29.03 11.65
C PHE A 30 -3.00 -29.52 12.25
N SER A 31 -2.42 -30.54 11.65
CA SER A 31 -1.08 -31.03 12.00
C SER A 31 -0.33 -31.36 10.72
N LEU A 32 0.50 -30.41 10.25
CA LEU A 32 1.20 -30.52 8.98
C LEU A 32 2.61 -31.09 9.20
N THR A 33 3.00 -32.03 8.35
CA THR A 33 4.36 -32.56 8.28
C THR A 33 5.33 -31.52 7.68
N PRO A 34 6.66 -31.74 7.71
CA PRO A 34 7.60 -30.84 7.05
C PRO A 34 7.33 -30.60 5.56
N ALA A 35 6.97 -31.66 4.83
CA ALA A 35 6.66 -31.56 3.41
C ALA A 35 5.39 -30.73 3.18
N GLN A 36 4.31 -31.01 3.93
CA GLN A 36 3.05 -30.27 3.83
C GLN A 36 3.20 -28.81 4.24
N THR A 37 3.99 -28.54 5.30
CA THR A 37 4.29 -27.17 5.75
C THR A 37 4.99 -26.37 4.66
N LYS A 38 5.88 -27.00 3.88
CA LYS A 38 6.58 -26.34 2.77
C LYS A 38 5.62 -25.94 1.63
N GLU A 39 4.66 -26.81 1.29
CA GLU A 39 3.70 -26.57 0.19
C GLU A 39 2.70 -25.44 0.47
N VAL A 40 2.43 -25.12 1.73
CA VAL A 40 1.49 -24.04 2.10
C VAL A 40 2.17 -22.67 2.21
N ILE A 41 3.50 -22.60 2.16
CA ILE A 41 4.24 -21.33 2.17
C ILE A 41 4.06 -20.63 0.84
N MET A 42 3.68 -19.35 0.88
CA MET A 42 3.47 -18.53 -0.31
C MET A 42 4.78 -17.88 -0.79
N GLY A 43 4.94 -17.81 -2.11
CA GLY A 43 6.16 -17.33 -2.75
C GLY A 43 7.36 -18.25 -2.49
N ASP A 44 8.57 -17.79 -2.78
CA ASP A 44 9.81 -18.52 -2.47
C ASP A 44 10.07 -18.66 -0.95
N GLY A 45 9.11 -18.31 -0.10
CA GLY A 45 9.21 -18.33 1.36
C GLY A 45 10.03 -17.19 1.97
N GLU A 46 10.49 -16.24 1.15
CA GLU A 46 11.23 -15.04 1.55
C GLU A 46 10.32 -13.81 1.62
N THR A 47 9.27 -13.84 2.44
CA THR A 47 8.48 -12.63 2.72
C THR A 47 9.09 -11.86 3.88
N TRP A 48 9.63 -10.67 3.60
CA TRP A 48 10.15 -9.78 4.64
C TRP A 48 9.15 -8.69 4.99
N GLN A 49 9.19 -8.27 6.24
CA GLN A 49 8.41 -7.17 6.79
C GLN A 49 9.35 -6.11 7.34
N GLU A 50 8.97 -4.84 7.21
CA GLU A 50 9.67 -3.75 7.89
C GLU A 50 9.52 -3.87 9.40
N ASP A 51 10.46 -3.26 10.13
CA ASP A 51 10.43 -3.24 11.58
C ASP A 51 9.16 -2.57 12.14
N ASN A 52 8.71 -3.07 13.28
CA ASN A 52 7.58 -2.55 14.03
C ASN A 52 7.68 -2.94 15.50
N ALA A 53 6.81 -2.35 16.32
CA ALA A 53 6.84 -2.53 17.77
C ALA A 53 6.65 -3.98 18.21
N ILE A 54 5.78 -4.75 17.54
CA ILE A 54 5.51 -6.13 17.96
C ILE A 54 6.70 -7.05 17.68
N PHE A 55 7.45 -6.83 16.60
CA PHE A 55 8.67 -7.60 16.31
C PHE A 55 9.75 -7.33 17.34
N PHE A 56 9.97 -6.07 17.73
CA PHE A 56 10.89 -5.74 18.81
C PHE A 56 10.51 -6.43 20.13
N GLN A 57 9.22 -6.45 20.48
CA GLN A 57 8.73 -7.12 21.69
C GLN A 57 8.94 -8.63 21.63
N ALA A 58 8.67 -9.26 20.48
CA ALA A 58 8.96 -10.69 20.28
C ALA A 58 10.46 -11.00 20.40
N MET A 59 11.34 -10.13 19.87
CA MET A 59 12.78 -10.27 20.02
C MET A 59 13.24 -10.13 21.48
N CYS A 60 12.65 -9.24 22.27
CA CYS A 60 12.93 -9.14 23.70
C CYS A 60 12.54 -10.42 24.46
N ILE A 61 11.49 -11.12 24.03
CA ILE A 61 11.11 -12.41 24.62
C ILE A 61 12.13 -13.50 24.23
N LEU A 62 12.51 -13.58 22.95
CA LEU A 62 13.37 -14.65 22.43
C LEU A 62 14.85 -14.49 22.83
N ARG A 63 15.36 -13.26 22.80
CA ARG A 63 16.77 -12.92 23.07
C ARG A 63 16.99 -12.34 24.47
N GLY A 64 15.92 -12.11 25.23
CA GLY A 64 15.91 -11.53 26.56
C GLY A 64 15.92 -9.99 26.56
N GLU A 65 15.67 -9.40 27.73
CA GLU A 65 15.51 -7.93 27.92
C GLU A 65 16.75 -7.09 27.56
N LYS A 66 17.91 -7.73 27.39
CA LYS A 66 19.15 -7.06 26.96
C LYS A 66 19.28 -6.93 25.44
N TYR A 67 18.30 -7.42 24.68
CA TYR A 67 18.27 -7.29 23.22
C TYR A 67 18.41 -5.83 22.79
N LYS A 68 19.23 -5.61 21.78
CA LYS A 68 19.39 -4.31 21.11
C LYS A 68 19.27 -4.53 19.62
N GLU A 69 18.61 -3.60 18.97
CA GLU A 69 18.49 -3.63 17.52
C GLU A 69 19.85 -3.46 16.85
N PRO A 70 20.10 -4.15 15.72
CA PRO A 70 21.31 -3.96 14.94
C PRO A 70 21.47 -2.51 14.48
N THR A 71 22.71 -2.02 14.47
CA THR A 71 23.03 -0.64 14.03
C THR A 71 23.28 -0.51 12.53
N SER A 72 23.22 -1.62 11.78
CA SER A 72 23.40 -1.70 10.34
C SER A 72 22.21 -2.40 9.68
N ASP A 73 21.97 -2.11 8.40
CA ASP A 73 20.95 -2.80 7.59
C ASP A 73 21.06 -4.32 7.78
N THR A 74 20.01 -4.94 8.31
CA THR A 74 20.02 -6.34 8.74
C THR A 74 18.67 -6.98 8.46
N LEU A 75 18.68 -8.20 7.92
CA LEU A 75 17.52 -9.09 7.95
C LEU A 75 17.61 -9.98 9.19
N ILE A 76 16.57 -9.97 10.01
CA ILE A 76 16.44 -10.80 11.21
C ILE A 76 15.53 -11.98 10.86
N SER A 77 16.06 -13.21 11.00
CA SER A 77 15.32 -14.44 10.69
C SER A 77 14.74 -15.15 11.92
N ASP A 78 15.07 -14.65 13.11
CA ASP A 78 14.65 -15.17 14.41
C ASP A 78 13.12 -15.33 14.58
N LEU A 79 12.33 -14.53 13.85
CA LEU A 79 10.88 -14.55 13.94
C LEU A 79 10.21 -15.45 12.89
N ALA A 80 10.98 -16.04 11.96
CA ALA A 80 10.44 -16.74 10.79
C ALA A 80 9.62 -17.99 11.13
N ASP A 81 9.85 -18.59 12.30
CA ASP A 81 9.08 -19.71 12.85
C ASP A 81 8.36 -19.35 14.16
N VAL A 82 8.31 -18.06 14.53
CA VAL A 82 7.68 -17.56 15.76
C VAL A 82 6.39 -16.81 15.45
N ILE A 83 6.43 -15.92 14.46
CA ILE A 83 5.27 -15.16 13.99
C ILE A 83 5.04 -15.50 12.51
N LEU A 84 3.83 -15.92 12.19
CA LEU A 84 3.41 -16.32 10.85
C LEU A 84 2.26 -15.45 10.38
N TYR A 85 2.22 -15.14 9.09
CA TYR A 85 1.10 -14.44 8.47
C TYR A 85 0.27 -15.43 7.65
N LEU A 86 -0.98 -15.66 8.05
CA LEU A 86 -1.89 -16.54 7.33
C LEU A 86 -2.79 -15.71 6.41
N ASP A 87 -2.87 -16.11 5.15
CA ASP A 87 -3.64 -15.48 4.09
C ASP A 87 -4.97 -16.20 3.87
N PHE A 88 -6.07 -15.48 4.13
CA PHE A 88 -7.45 -15.95 4.05
C PHE A 88 -8.16 -15.46 2.78
N LYS A 89 -7.46 -14.92 1.79
CA LYS A 89 -8.06 -14.43 0.54
C LYS A 89 -8.92 -15.52 -0.11
N GLY A 90 -10.18 -15.19 -0.42
CA GLY A 90 -11.11 -16.12 -1.07
C GLY A 90 -11.78 -17.15 -0.15
N ILE A 91 -11.51 -17.13 1.15
CA ILE A 91 -12.16 -18.02 2.14
C ILE A 91 -13.54 -17.49 2.55
N PHE A 92 -13.63 -16.20 2.87
CA PHE A 92 -14.86 -15.58 3.40
C PHE A 92 -15.70 -14.84 2.35
N ASP A 93 -15.22 -14.73 1.11
CA ASP A 93 -15.88 -13.99 0.02
C ASP A 93 -16.94 -14.80 -0.74
N ARG A 94 -17.15 -16.07 -0.38
CA ARG A 94 -18.06 -17.01 -1.06
C ARG A 94 -19.37 -17.15 -0.31
N ASP A 95 -20.46 -17.32 -1.06
CA ASP A 95 -21.81 -17.51 -0.52
C ASP A 95 -21.86 -18.68 0.46
N ALA A 96 -22.26 -18.41 1.71
CA ALA A 96 -22.34 -19.41 2.76
C ALA A 96 -23.46 -20.45 2.51
N ASP A 97 -24.43 -20.14 1.64
CA ASP A 97 -25.45 -21.07 1.21
C ASP A 97 -24.88 -22.17 0.28
N ASN A 98 -23.65 -21.97 -0.23
CA ASN A 98 -22.89 -23.01 -0.90
C ASN A 98 -22.28 -23.98 0.15
N PRO A 99 -22.61 -25.29 0.10
CA PRO A 99 -22.10 -26.29 1.05
C PRO A 99 -20.57 -26.34 1.15
N LYS A 100 -19.85 -26.10 0.04
CA LYS A 100 -18.38 -26.05 0.00
C LYS A 100 -17.84 -24.85 0.77
N ALA A 101 -18.45 -23.69 0.59
CA ALA A 101 -18.07 -22.47 1.30
C ALA A 101 -18.32 -22.62 2.80
N ALA A 102 -19.47 -23.18 3.19
CA ALA A 102 -19.79 -23.48 4.58
C ALA A 102 -18.74 -24.41 5.22
N LEU A 103 -18.37 -25.50 4.53
CA LEU A 103 -17.35 -26.44 5.01
C LEU A 103 -15.96 -25.78 5.15
N MET A 104 -15.55 -24.96 4.19
CA MET A 104 -14.28 -24.23 4.27
C MET A 104 -14.25 -23.26 5.46
N GLN A 105 -15.34 -22.50 5.67
CA GLN A 105 -15.46 -21.61 6.82
C GLN A 105 -15.42 -22.39 8.13
N LYS A 106 -16.07 -23.57 8.19
CA LYS A 106 -16.06 -24.43 9.38
C LYS A 106 -14.67 -25.00 9.71
N LYS A 107 -13.94 -25.48 8.70
CA LYS A 107 -12.54 -25.90 8.88
C LYS A 107 -11.66 -24.72 9.34
N THR A 108 -11.90 -23.53 8.81
CA THR A 108 -11.17 -22.31 9.16
C THR A 108 -11.44 -21.89 10.62
N GLU A 109 -12.68 -22.02 11.10
CA GLU A 109 -13.05 -21.75 12.49
C GLU A 109 -12.20 -22.56 13.47
N ALA A 110 -11.88 -23.82 13.15
CA ALA A 110 -11.08 -24.68 14.02
C ALA A 110 -9.65 -24.14 14.27
N MET A 111 -9.11 -23.31 13.37
CA MET A 111 -7.80 -22.66 13.54
C MET A 111 -7.77 -21.66 14.70
N PHE A 112 -8.95 -21.18 15.15
CA PHE A 112 -9.10 -20.24 16.27
C PHE A 112 -9.30 -20.94 17.62
N SER A 113 -9.37 -22.28 17.62
CA SER A 113 -9.50 -23.05 18.86
C SER A 113 -8.22 -22.96 19.73
N PRO A 114 -8.28 -23.32 21.02
CA PRO A 114 -7.08 -23.42 21.88
C PRO A 114 -6.05 -24.45 21.39
N VAL A 115 -6.45 -25.38 20.52
CA VAL A 115 -5.55 -26.34 19.87
C VAL A 115 -4.73 -25.64 18.78
N GLY A 116 -5.32 -24.65 18.10
CA GLY A 116 -4.67 -23.87 17.05
C GLY A 116 -4.23 -24.71 15.86
N ILE A 117 -3.09 -24.36 15.28
CA ILE A 117 -2.47 -25.09 14.17
C ILE A 117 -1.10 -25.62 14.57
N THR A 118 -0.76 -26.83 14.12
CA THR A 118 0.58 -27.40 14.32
C THR A 118 1.33 -27.45 12.99
N LEU A 119 2.49 -26.82 12.93
CA LEU A 119 3.36 -26.75 11.75
C LEU A 119 4.76 -27.26 12.09
N ASN A 120 5.46 -27.82 11.10
CA ASN A 120 6.82 -28.33 11.28
C ASN A 120 7.76 -27.76 10.23
N PHE A 121 8.62 -26.82 10.62
CA PHE A 121 9.63 -26.22 9.73
C PHE A 121 10.96 -27.00 9.69
N GLY A 122 10.97 -28.26 10.15
CA GLY A 122 12.16 -29.12 10.19
C GLY A 122 12.83 -29.22 11.56
N GLN A 123 12.38 -28.44 12.56
CA GLN A 123 12.87 -28.48 13.95
C GLN A 123 11.92 -29.21 14.91
N GLY A 124 10.88 -29.87 14.40
CA GLY A 124 9.79 -30.45 15.18
C GLY A 124 8.48 -29.70 15.00
N GLY A 125 7.38 -30.31 15.44
CA GLY A 125 6.06 -29.68 15.39
C GLY A 125 5.92 -28.59 16.44
N ALA A 126 5.52 -27.39 16.04
CA ALA A 126 5.22 -26.27 16.92
C ALA A 126 3.74 -25.86 16.78
N ARG A 127 3.11 -25.53 17.91
CA ARG A 127 1.72 -25.06 17.97
C ARG A 127 1.67 -23.53 17.82
N TYR A 128 0.78 -23.04 16.98
CA TYR A 128 0.54 -21.62 16.73
C TYR A 128 -0.92 -21.25 16.98
N LEU A 129 -1.14 -20.06 17.55
CA LEU A 129 -2.45 -19.55 17.94
C LEU A 129 -2.76 -18.26 17.19
N ALA A 130 -4.03 -18.09 16.82
CA ALA A 130 -4.52 -16.85 16.22
C ALA A 130 -4.27 -15.67 17.17
N PHE A 131 -3.68 -14.60 16.66
CA PHE A 131 -3.27 -13.45 17.46
C PHE A 131 -3.98 -12.18 16.99
N GLU A 132 -3.25 -11.26 16.35
CA GLU A 132 -3.72 -9.91 16.06
C GLU A 132 -3.37 -9.51 14.61
N ARG A 133 -3.77 -8.30 14.19
CA ARG A 133 -3.52 -7.81 12.82
C ARG A 133 -3.46 -6.30 12.76
N SER A 134 -2.76 -5.77 11.76
CA SER A 134 -2.87 -4.36 11.39
C SER A 134 -4.11 -4.09 10.53
N GLY A 135 -4.46 -2.81 10.36
CA GLY A 135 -5.48 -2.39 9.40
C GLY A 135 -5.14 -2.79 7.96
N SER A 136 -3.86 -2.76 7.59
CA SER A 136 -3.41 -3.21 6.25
C SER A 136 -3.59 -4.71 6.06
N MET A 137 -3.22 -5.50 7.07
CA MET A 137 -3.43 -6.95 7.04
C MET A 137 -4.92 -7.28 6.90
N SER A 138 -5.79 -6.55 7.59
CA SER A 138 -7.24 -6.72 7.48
C SER A 138 -7.75 -6.53 6.04
N ARG A 139 -7.32 -5.46 5.35
CA ARG A 139 -7.68 -5.19 3.95
C ARG A 139 -7.17 -6.26 2.98
N SER A 140 -6.08 -6.94 3.33
CA SER A 140 -5.50 -8.03 2.53
C SER A 140 -5.95 -9.42 2.99
N ALA A 141 -6.93 -9.51 3.89
CA ALA A 141 -7.40 -10.77 4.50
C ALA A 141 -6.27 -11.59 5.16
N VAL A 142 -5.34 -10.93 5.85
CA VAL A 142 -4.21 -11.55 6.54
C VAL A 142 -4.37 -11.45 8.06
N LEU A 143 -4.07 -12.53 8.78
CA LEU A 143 -4.02 -12.58 10.25
C LEU A 143 -2.67 -13.11 10.73
N SER A 144 -2.14 -12.56 11.84
CA SER A 144 -0.95 -13.14 12.46
C SER A 144 -1.29 -14.34 13.36
N PHE A 145 -0.40 -15.32 13.34
CA PHE A 145 -0.38 -16.46 14.24
C PHE A 145 0.95 -16.49 14.97
N VAL A 146 0.92 -16.70 16.29
CA VAL A 146 2.10 -16.67 17.15
C VAL A 146 2.31 -18.03 17.79
N ARG A 147 3.57 -18.45 17.89
CA ARG A 147 3.96 -19.71 18.54
C ARG A 147 3.52 -19.71 20.01
N ALA A 148 2.97 -20.83 20.47
CA ALA A 148 2.24 -20.91 21.73
C ALA A 148 3.11 -20.61 22.98
N ASP A 149 4.42 -20.85 22.92
CA ASP A 149 5.39 -20.55 23.98
C ASP A 149 5.68 -19.03 24.12
N VAL A 150 5.45 -18.25 23.07
CA VAL A 150 5.67 -16.79 23.04
C VAL A 150 4.36 -16.01 23.26
N TYR A 151 3.22 -16.62 22.93
CA TYR A 151 1.90 -15.96 22.88
C TYR A 151 1.54 -15.16 24.14
N GLU A 152 1.56 -15.79 25.31
CA GLU A 152 1.07 -15.18 26.56
C GLU A 152 1.87 -13.95 26.99
N GLU A 153 3.19 -14.04 26.90
CA GLU A 153 4.08 -12.92 27.25
C GLU A 153 3.98 -11.79 26.22
N LEU A 154 3.87 -12.14 24.94
CA LEU A 154 3.70 -11.15 23.87
C LEU A 154 2.35 -10.41 24.00
N PHE A 155 1.27 -11.14 24.29
CA PHE A 155 -0.05 -10.55 24.53
C PHE A 155 -0.02 -9.61 25.73
N ARG A 156 0.59 -10.02 26.85
CA ARG A 156 0.73 -9.19 28.06
C ARG A 156 1.49 -7.89 27.79
N ARG A 157 2.57 -7.94 26.99
CA ARG A 157 3.33 -6.75 26.59
C ARG A 157 2.50 -5.83 25.70
N MET A 158 1.77 -6.40 24.75
CA MET A 158 0.89 -5.64 23.86
C MET A 158 -0.21 -4.91 24.64
N THR A 159 -0.88 -5.59 25.57
CA THR A 159 -1.93 -4.98 26.39
C THR A 159 -1.40 -4.14 27.54
N VAL A 160 -0.07 -3.97 27.64
CA VAL A 160 0.58 -3.23 28.72
C VAL A 160 0.16 -3.78 30.10
N GLY A 161 -0.08 -5.09 30.18
CA GLY A 161 -0.54 -5.79 31.37
C GLY A 161 -1.95 -5.40 31.85
N MET A 162 -2.79 -4.83 30.98
CA MET A 162 -4.20 -4.59 31.26
C MET A 162 -5.01 -5.87 31.05
N THR A 163 -6.04 -6.06 31.88
CA THR A 163 -7.05 -7.11 31.69
C THR A 163 -8.18 -6.56 30.83
N LEU A 164 -8.50 -7.26 29.74
CA LEU A 164 -9.54 -6.87 28.79
C LEU A 164 -10.77 -7.75 28.99
N GLY A 165 -11.91 -7.10 29.27
CA GLY A 165 -13.19 -7.76 29.55
C GLY A 165 -14.13 -7.76 28.35
N VAL A 166 -15.37 -7.33 28.58
CA VAL A 166 -16.37 -7.13 27.52
C VAL A 166 -16.08 -5.82 26.81
N CYS A 167 -15.84 -5.88 25.50
CA CYS A 167 -15.54 -4.72 24.69
C CYS A 167 -15.98 -4.90 23.23
N GLN A 168 -15.81 -3.85 22.44
CA GLN A 168 -15.94 -3.90 20.99
C GLN A 168 -14.67 -4.55 20.39
N LEU A 169 -14.73 -5.84 20.03
CA LEU A 169 -13.57 -6.65 19.60
C LEU A 169 -12.80 -6.05 18.43
N SER A 170 -13.54 -5.47 17.52
CA SER A 170 -13.09 -4.67 16.38
C SER A 170 -12.20 -3.48 16.79
N LYS A 171 -12.61 -2.67 17.79
CA LYS A 171 -11.75 -1.61 18.35
C LYS A 171 -10.51 -2.21 19.01
N LEU A 172 -10.67 -3.33 19.71
CA LEU A 172 -9.54 -4.05 20.29
C LEU A 172 -8.51 -4.48 19.22
N TYR A 173 -8.94 -5.13 18.15
CA TYR A 173 -8.06 -5.48 17.02
C TYR A 173 -7.39 -4.24 16.40
N ALA A 174 -8.14 -3.14 16.23
CA ALA A 174 -7.58 -1.90 15.68
C ALA A 174 -6.49 -1.30 16.59
N TYR A 175 -6.71 -1.31 17.92
CA TYR A 175 -5.78 -0.72 18.89
C TYR A 175 -4.57 -1.61 19.17
N ASN A 176 -4.77 -2.93 19.26
CA ASN A 176 -3.67 -3.90 19.33
C ASN A 176 -2.84 -3.89 18.03
N GLY A 177 -3.52 -3.72 16.89
CA GLY A 177 -2.94 -3.61 15.56
C GLY A 177 -1.98 -2.43 15.37
N LEU A 178 -1.99 -1.43 16.26
CA LEU A 178 -1.05 -0.30 16.21
C LEU A 178 0.40 -0.78 16.26
N LEU A 179 0.69 -1.84 17.03
CA LEU A 179 2.05 -2.39 17.18
C LEU A 179 2.56 -3.13 15.94
N PHE A 180 1.66 -3.46 15.00
CA PHE A 180 2.01 -4.05 13.70
C PHE A 180 2.24 -2.98 12.61
N SER A 181 2.10 -1.70 12.94
CA SER A 181 2.38 -0.62 11.98
C SER A 181 3.88 -0.50 11.78
N SER A 182 4.34 -0.63 10.53
CA SER A 182 5.73 -0.34 10.18
C SER A 182 6.08 1.08 10.61
N GLY A 183 7.21 1.25 11.27
CA GLY A 183 7.62 2.55 11.77
C GLY A 183 9.04 2.53 12.30
N THR A 184 9.62 3.71 12.44
CA THR A 184 10.96 3.87 12.99
C THR A 184 10.88 4.00 14.51
N ARG A 185 11.57 3.11 15.23
CA ARG A 185 11.70 3.14 16.69
C ARG A 185 12.54 4.34 17.13
N ILE A 186 12.01 5.18 18.01
CA ILE A 186 12.70 6.35 18.57
C ILE A 186 12.93 6.10 20.06
N GLU A 187 14.17 5.80 20.44
CA GLU A 187 14.58 5.66 21.84
C GLU A 187 15.03 7.01 22.41
N THR A 188 14.15 7.67 23.16
CA THR A 188 14.43 8.91 23.91
C THR A 188 14.06 8.73 25.37
N ASP A 189 14.84 9.35 26.27
CA ASP A 189 14.53 9.42 27.70
C ASP A 189 13.60 10.61 28.05
N MET A 190 13.34 11.53 27.11
CA MET A 190 12.56 12.75 27.35
C MET A 190 11.07 12.49 27.63
N LEU A 191 10.55 11.30 27.34
CA LEU A 191 9.12 10.96 27.43
C LEU A 191 8.72 10.24 28.73
N TRP A 192 9.67 9.83 29.57
CA TRP A 192 9.38 8.94 30.70
C TRP A 192 9.20 9.64 32.05
N ASP A 193 9.42 10.95 32.10
CA ASP A 193 9.03 11.74 33.25
C ASP A 193 7.49 11.76 33.35
N LYS A 194 6.95 11.67 34.57
CA LYS A 194 5.49 11.66 34.80
C LYS A 194 4.77 12.90 34.25
N ASP A 195 5.50 14.01 34.09
CA ASP A 195 4.98 15.28 33.59
C ASP A 195 5.33 15.52 32.10
N ALA A 196 6.02 14.59 31.43
CA ALA A 196 6.51 14.78 30.06
C ALA A 196 5.40 14.74 29.00
N ILE A 197 4.38 13.91 29.20
CA ILE A 197 3.24 13.76 28.30
C ILE A 197 1.98 14.16 29.06
N VAL A 198 1.24 15.14 28.54
CA VAL A 198 -0.04 15.59 29.09
C VAL A 198 -1.14 15.22 28.10
N VAL A 199 -2.21 14.60 28.59
CA VAL A 199 -3.40 14.30 27.78
C VAL A 199 -4.51 15.26 28.19
N ILE A 200 -5.02 16.05 27.25
CA ILE A 200 -6.12 17.00 27.44
C ILE A 200 -7.42 16.47 26.84
N ASP A 201 -8.56 17.01 27.27
CA ASP A 201 -9.83 16.70 26.62
C ASP A 201 -9.93 17.32 25.23
N ASN A 202 -10.68 16.68 24.34
CA ASN A 202 -11.03 17.27 23.04
C ASN A 202 -12.20 18.24 23.25
N PRO A 203 -12.08 19.52 22.85
CA PRO A 203 -13.25 20.37 22.78
C PRO A 203 -14.27 19.82 21.77
N THR A 204 -15.56 19.99 22.03
CA THR A 204 -16.63 19.59 21.11
C THR A 204 -17.45 20.78 20.66
N SER A 205 -17.94 20.79 19.43
CA SER A 205 -18.82 21.82 18.89
C SER A 205 -20.01 21.21 18.14
N VAL A 206 -21.15 21.90 18.11
CA VAL A 206 -22.37 21.46 17.42
C VAL A 206 -22.75 22.49 16.36
N TYR A 207 -22.92 22.05 15.12
CA TYR A 207 -23.29 22.87 13.97
C TYR A 207 -24.77 22.65 13.66
N PRO A 208 -25.64 23.63 13.96
CA PRO A 208 -27.06 23.44 13.81
C PRO A 208 -27.54 23.57 12.36
N ASP A 209 -28.67 22.94 12.07
CA ASP A 209 -29.47 23.10 10.83
C ASP A 209 -28.70 22.83 9.51
N VAL A 210 -27.75 21.89 9.53
CA VAL A 210 -26.98 21.49 8.34
C VAL A 210 -27.85 20.65 7.41
N ASP A 211 -27.83 20.96 6.11
CA ASP A 211 -28.46 20.12 5.09
C ASP A 211 -27.65 18.83 4.94
N VAL A 212 -28.27 17.70 5.29
CA VAL A 212 -27.62 16.39 5.36
C VAL A 212 -28.37 15.37 4.50
N ILE A 213 -27.61 14.56 3.77
CA ILE A 213 -28.07 13.29 3.20
C ILE A 213 -27.47 12.18 4.07
N THR A 214 -28.31 11.27 4.53
CA THR A 214 -27.90 10.13 5.36
C THR A 214 -28.74 8.90 5.02
N VAL A 215 -28.56 7.83 5.78
CA VAL A 215 -29.41 6.64 5.69
C VAL A 215 -29.98 6.25 7.06
N GLU A 216 -31.15 5.63 7.08
CA GLU A 216 -31.83 5.18 8.30
C GLU A 216 -32.04 3.65 8.29
N ASP A 217 -31.71 2.98 9.40
CA ASP A 217 -31.88 1.52 9.56
C ASP A 217 -33.37 1.16 9.57
N ARG A 218 -33.77 0.22 8.69
CA ARG A 218 -35.13 -0.32 8.59
C ARG A 218 -35.30 -1.71 9.20
N THR A 219 -34.20 -2.44 9.45
CA THR A 219 -34.25 -3.82 9.96
C THR A 219 -34.24 -3.86 11.49
N GLY A 220 -33.47 -3.00 12.15
CA GLY A 220 -33.46 -2.89 13.62
C GLY A 220 -32.84 -4.06 14.40
N VAL A 221 -32.62 -5.24 13.80
CA VAL A 221 -32.01 -6.43 14.45
C VAL A 221 -31.04 -7.15 13.49
N GLY A 222 -29.97 -7.76 14.03
CA GLY A 222 -28.99 -8.56 13.27
C GLY A 222 -27.67 -7.85 12.96
N ASP A 223 -26.75 -8.58 12.30
CA ASP A 223 -25.39 -8.10 11.97
C ASP A 223 -25.33 -7.42 10.58
N VAL A 224 -26.36 -7.63 9.76
CA VAL A 224 -26.53 -7.01 8.44
C VAL A 224 -27.83 -6.20 8.46
N ARG A 225 -27.76 -4.91 8.09
CA ARG A 225 -28.87 -3.95 8.20
C ARG A 225 -29.25 -3.39 6.84
N ASN A 226 -30.55 -3.30 6.58
CA ASN A 226 -31.08 -2.56 5.45
C ASN A 226 -31.24 -1.08 5.81
N TYR A 227 -30.80 -0.23 4.88
CA TYR A 227 -30.75 1.20 5.06
C TYR A 227 -31.55 1.91 3.96
N GLU A 228 -32.28 2.96 4.32
CA GLU A 228 -33.00 3.81 3.37
C GLU A 228 -32.45 5.23 3.37
N ARG A 229 -32.27 5.82 2.18
CA ARG A 229 -31.77 7.19 2.00
C ARG A 229 -32.77 8.21 2.52
N VAL A 230 -32.29 9.20 3.28
CA VAL A 230 -33.08 10.31 3.81
C VAL A 230 -32.34 11.63 3.64
N GLU A 231 -33.07 12.67 3.25
CA GLU A 231 -32.59 14.05 3.27
C GLU A 231 -33.27 14.81 4.41
N LYS A 232 -32.48 15.47 5.25
CA LYS A 232 -33.00 16.24 6.38
C LYS A 232 -32.05 17.37 6.79
N LYS A 233 -32.57 18.29 7.61
CA LYS A 233 -31.73 19.18 8.41
C LYS A 233 -31.35 18.45 9.70
N SER A 234 -30.07 18.49 10.06
CA SER A 234 -29.57 17.88 11.28
C SER A 234 -28.50 18.76 11.92
N ASP A 235 -28.41 18.66 13.24
CA ASP A 235 -27.27 19.15 13.98
C ASP A 235 -26.11 18.17 13.78
N VAL A 236 -24.91 18.69 13.53
CA VAL A 236 -23.68 17.89 13.34
C VAL A 236 -22.76 18.17 14.53
N ALA A 237 -22.44 17.12 15.31
CA ALA A 237 -21.47 17.22 16.39
C ALA A 237 -20.06 16.94 15.85
N VAL A 238 -19.10 17.78 16.20
CA VAL A 238 -17.69 17.65 15.79
C VAL A 238 -16.80 17.65 17.02
N THR A 239 -15.92 16.66 17.09
CA THR A 239 -14.80 16.61 18.04
C THR A 239 -13.66 17.44 17.44
N LEU A 240 -13.31 18.55 18.09
CA LEU A 240 -12.22 19.39 17.61
C LEU A 240 -10.87 18.68 17.83
N PHE A 241 -9.97 18.77 16.84
CA PHE A 241 -8.61 18.20 16.91
C PHE A 241 -8.59 16.68 17.15
N ASP A 242 -9.58 15.94 16.62
CA ASP A 242 -9.63 14.47 16.71
C ASP A 242 -8.37 13.84 16.12
N GLY A 243 -7.55 13.23 16.98
CA GLY A 243 -6.31 12.58 16.57
C GLY A 243 -5.06 13.49 16.51
N GLU A 244 -5.17 14.76 16.91
CA GLU A 244 -4.09 15.75 16.78
C GLU A 244 -3.56 16.26 18.13
N GLY A 245 -2.27 16.58 18.18
CA GLY A 245 -1.55 17.09 19.36
C GLY A 245 -0.30 17.89 18.96
N ILE A 246 0.50 18.29 19.96
CA ILE A 246 1.68 19.14 19.76
C ILE A 246 2.91 18.70 20.56
N LEU A 247 4.11 19.06 20.06
CA LEU A 247 5.42 18.75 20.62
C LEU A 247 6.23 20.02 20.87
N SER A 248 7.02 20.02 21.94
CA SER A 248 8.00 21.09 22.18
C SER A 248 9.13 21.03 21.14
N PRO A 249 9.71 22.17 20.71
CA PRO A 249 10.81 22.18 19.74
C PRO A 249 11.99 21.27 20.09
N ALA A 250 12.33 21.19 21.39
CA ALA A 250 13.42 20.34 21.87
C ALA A 250 13.15 18.84 21.64
N LEU A 251 11.91 18.38 21.85
CA LEU A 251 11.54 16.99 21.59
C LEU A 251 11.47 16.72 20.09
N THR A 252 10.93 17.65 19.31
CA THR A 252 10.86 17.56 17.84
C THR A 252 12.25 17.39 17.24
N GLU A 253 13.22 18.21 17.65
CA GLU A 253 14.60 18.12 17.18
C GLU A 253 15.25 16.78 17.56
N GLU A 254 15.01 16.27 18.77
CA GLU A 254 15.53 14.97 19.19
C GLU A 254 14.92 13.82 18.36
N ILE A 255 13.60 13.80 18.21
CA ILE A 255 12.88 12.79 17.40
C ILE A 255 13.45 12.79 15.99
N ASP A 256 13.58 13.96 15.37
CA ASP A 256 13.99 14.02 13.97
C ASP A 256 15.46 13.71 13.76
N ARG A 257 16.34 14.11 14.69
CA ARG A 257 17.75 13.69 14.67
C ARG A 257 17.88 12.18 14.84
N LEU A 258 17.08 11.58 15.71
CA LEU A 258 17.02 10.12 15.85
C LEU A 258 16.46 9.48 14.58
N TYR A 259 15.46 10.08 13.93
CA TYR A 259 14.79 9.58 12.72
C TYR A 259 15.62 9.69 11.43
N CYS A 260 16.25 10.84 11.16
CA CYS A 260 16.93 11.11 9.90
C CYS A 260 18.35 11.69 10.05
N GLY A 261 18.83 11.91 11.29
CA GLY A 261 20.16 12.48 11.56
C GLY A 261 20.24 14.01 11.40
N LYS A 262 19.11 14.67 11.10
CA LYS A 262 18.97 16.12 10.92
C LYS A 262 17.67 16.59 11.55
N HIS A 263 17.45 17.89 11.53
CA HIS A 263 16.17 18.49 11.89
C HIS A 263 15.59 19.17 10.64
N THR A 264 14.75 18.44 9.93
CA THR A 264 14.10 18.80 8.66
C THR A 264 12.57 18.66 8.76
N HIS A 265 12.06 17.70 9.52
CA HIS A 265 10.64 17.43 9.71
C HIS A 265 10.11 18.12 10.97
N THR A 266 8.86 18.56 10.91
CA THR A 266 8.19 19.34 11.97
C THR A 266 6.84 18.77 12.36
N SER A 267 6.38 17.71 11.68
CA SER A 267 5.14 17.00 12.02
C SER A 267 5.32 15.50 11.84
N PHE A 268 4.82 14.74 12.81
CA PHE A 268 5.04 13.30 12.90
C PHE A 268 3.72 12.57 13.13
N GLN A 269 3.53 11.49 12.38
CA GLN A 269 2.53 10.48 12.72
C GLN A 269 3.15 9.50 13.72
N ILE A 270 2.57 9.44 14.92
CA ILE A 270 3.15 8.70 16.05
C ILE A 270 2.33 7.47 16.41
N ARG A 271 3.03 6.47 16.95
CA ARG A 271 2.44 5.26 17.56
C ARG A 271 3.17 4.91 18.86
N MET A 272 2.38 4.60 19.88
CA MET A 272 2.77 3.83 21.06
C MET A 272 1.63 2.82 21.33
N PRO A 273 1.77 1.83 22.22
CA PRO A 273 0.61 1.03 22.62
C PRO A 273 -0.56 1.97 22.95
N TYR A 274 -1.75 1.71 22.40
CA TYR A 274 -2.97 2.51 22.61
C TYR A 274 -2.89 4.03 22.36
N ILE A 275 -1.80 4.57 21.80
CA ILE A 275 -1.66 6.00 21.44
C ILE A 275 -1.40 6.08 19.94
N LYS A 276 -2.23 6.84 19.24
CA LYS A 276 -2.15 7.07 17.79
C LYS A 276 -2.60 8.49 17.47
N GLY A 277 -1.85 9.17 16.62
CA GLY A 277 -2.28 10.43 16.01
C GLY A 277 -1.16 11.19 15.31
N MET A 278 -1.45 12.44 14.96
CA MET A 278 -0.47 13.42 14.50
C MET A 278 -0.02 14.33 15.63
N VAL A 279 1.24 14.72 15.59
CA VAL A 279 1.79 15.72 16.49
C VAL A 279 2.65 16.73 15.72
N HIS A 280 2.48 18.01 16.06
CA HIS A 280 3.11 19.13 15.36
C HIS A 280 4.05 19.91 16.27
N GLU A 281 5.19 20.36 15.74
CA GLU A 281 6.12 21.22 16.47
C GLU A 281 5.51 22.58 16.76
N VAL A 282 5.36 22.93 18.04
CA VAL A 282 4.87 24.24 18.48
C VAL A 282 5.63 24.68 19.74
N ASP A 283 6.13 25.92 19.77
CA ASP A 283 6.72 26.52 20.97
C ASP A 283 5.65 26.91 22.00
N PHE A 284 4.96 25.90 22.55
CA PHE A 284 3.97 26.12 23.61
C PHE A 284 4.64 26.58 24.90
N HIS A 285 5.93 26.29 25.14
CA HIS A 285 6.65 26.88 26.29
C HIS A 285 6.71 28.40 26.19
N GLY A 286 7.05 28.93 25.01
CA GLY A 286 6.98 30.36 24.70
C GLY A 286 5.57 30.92 24.90
N LEU A 287 4.56 30.27 24.35
CA LEU A 287 3.16 30.68 24.45
C LEU A 287 2.69 30.84 25.91
N PHE A 288 2.86 29.78 26.72
CA PHE A 288 2.44 29.78 28.12
C PHE A 288 3.24 30.78 28.96
N ARG A 289 4.53 30.99 28.64
CA ARG A 289 5.36 32.01 29.29
C ARG A 289 4.88 33.43 29.00
N GLU A 290 4.54 33.75 27.75
CA GLU A 290 3.94 35.02 27.37
C GLU A 290 2.58 35.22 28.06
N ALA A 291 1.77 34.16 28.18
CA ALA A 291 0.50 34.16 28.89
C ALA A 291 0.64 34.21 30.42
N THR A 292 1.87 34.17 30.97
CA THR A 292 2.16 34.09 32.41
C THR A 292 1.50 32.89 33.12
N VAL A 293 1.37 31.77 32.42
CA VAL A 293 0.82 30.51 32.93
C VAL A 293 1.96 29.51 33.13
N THR A 294 2.03 28.91 34.32
CA THR A 294 3.17 28.06 34.72
C THR A 294 2.83 26.57 34.79
N LYS A 295 1.54 26.23 34.71
CA LYS A 295 1.04 24.85 34.81
C LYS A 295 -0.08 24.60 33.80
N ILE A 296 -0.22 23.35 33.38
CA ILE A 296 -1.35 22.82 32.61
C ILE A 296 -2.05 21.72 33.40
N THR A 297 -3.38 21.63 33.29
CA THR A 297 -4.17 20.55 33.89
C THR A 297 -4.53 19.50 32.83
N ASP A 298 -4.32 18.22 33.16
CA ASP A 298 -4.68 17.10 32.29
C ASP A 298 -6.18 16.72 32.37
N LEU A 299 -6.61 15.75 31.55
CA LEU A 299 -7.97 15.22 31.51
C LEU A 299 -8.46 14.66 32.86
N TRP A 300 -7.53 14.23 33.73
CA TRP A 300 -7.83 13.64 35.04
C TRP A 300 -7.72 14.66 36.19
N GLY A 301 -7.50 15.94 35.89
CA GLY A 301 -7.42 17.02 36.88
C GLY A 301 -6.05 17.16 37.56
N VAL A 302 -5.00 16.52 37.04
CA VAL A 302 -3.63 16.63 37.57
C VAL A 302 -2.93 17.83 36.96
N GLU A 303 -2.28 18.64 37.80
CA GLU A 303 -1.50 19.78 37.36
C GLU A 303 -0.04 19.42 37.04
N HIS A 304 0.44 19.85 35.88
CA HIS A 304 1.80 19.62 35.40
C HIS A 304 2.54 20.94 35.16
N PRO A 305 3.79 21.11 35.62
CA PRO A 305 4.60 22.28 35.28
C PRO A 305 4.92 22.32 33.78
N ILE A 306 4.56 23.42 33.10
CA ILE A 306 4.70 23.55 31.64
C ILE A 306 6.12 23.26 31.14
N GLU A 307 7.14 23.75 31.85
CA GLU A 307 8.56 23.59 31.48
C GLU A 307 9.03 22.12 31.51
N ARG A 308 8.27 21.21 32.11
CA ARG A 308 8.54 19.76 32.12
C ARG A 308 7.79 19.00 31.03
N VAL A 309 6.72 19.60 30.48
CA VAL A 309 5.92 19.00 29.41
C VAL A 309 6.70 19.01 28.11
N ARG A 310 6.69 17.89 27.39
CA ARG A 310 7.35 17.71 26.08
C ARG A 310 6.34 17.48 24.97
N MET A 311 5.21 16.86 25.29
CA MET A 311 4.17 16.47 24.36
C MET A 311 2.80 16.70 25.00
N ILE A 312 1.89 17.34 24.26
CA ILE A 312 0.48 17.50 24.64
C ILE A 312 -0.35 16.72 23.63
N LEU A 313 -1.09 15.74 24.11
CA LEU A 313 -1.98 14.89 23.33
C LEU A 313 -3.44 15.21 23.64
N THR A 314 -4.33 14.96 22.70
CA THR A 314 -5.77 15.00 22.96
C THR A 314 -6.31 13.63 23.39
N GLY A 315 -7.45 13.59 24.07
CA GLY A 315 -8.06 12.37 24.59
C GLY A 315 -8.36 11.36 23.47
N SER A 316 -8.75 11.85 22.31
CA SER A 316 -8.94 11.06 21.08
C SER A 316 -7.66 10.35 20.61
N GLN A 317 -6.45 10.84 20.91
CA GLN A 317 -5.20 10.15 20.58
C GLN A 317 -4.93 8.97 21.52
N PHE A 318 -5.42 9.02 22.76
CA PHE A 318 -5.24 7.95 23.75
C PHE A 318 -6.40 6.95 23.73
N LYS A 319 -6.37 6.05 22.74
CA LYS A 319 -7.39 5.02 22.48
C LYS A 319 -7.59 4.02 23.64
N GLY A 320 -6.62 3.93 24.56
CA GLY A 320 -6.66 3.06 25.74
C GLY A 320 -7.17 3.72 27.03
N CYS A 321 -7.58 5.00 26.98
CA CYS A 321 -8.00 5.78 28.15
C CYS A 321 -9.08 5.07 28.99
N GLY A 322 -10.11 4.51 28.31
CA GLY A 322 -11.18 3.75 28.96
C GLY A 322 -10.67 2.50 29.68
N TRP A 323 -9.93 1.64 28.99
CA TRP A 323 -9.39 0.40 29.59
C TRP A 323 -8.38 0.65 30.69
N MET A 324 -7.56 1.70 30.57
CA MET A 324 -6.65 2.12 31.64
C MET A 324 -7.43 2.45 32.91
N THR A 325 -8.51 3.24 32.77
CA THR A 325 -9.37 3.66 33.87
C THR A 325 -10.12 2.46 34.48
N GLU A 326 -10.67 1.57 33.66
CA GLU A 326 -11.32 0.32 34.11
C GLU A 326 -10.37 -0.61 34.87
N ASN A 327 -9.08 -0.61 34.51
CA ASN A 327 -8.04 -1.35 35.22
C ASN A 327 -7.51 -0.63 36.47
N GLY A 328 -8.07 0.54 36.83
CA GLY A 328 -7.66 1.33 37.99
C GLY A 328 -6.24 1.90 37.89
N LEU A 329 -5.73 2.10 36.67
CA LEU A 329 -4.39 2.62 36.43
C LEU A 329 -4.41 4.14 36.27
N THR A 330 -3.39 4.82 36.81
CA THR A 330 -3.10 6.21 36.47
C THR A 330 -2.28 6.28 35.19
N PHE A 331 -2.28 7.44 34.53
CA PHE A 331 -1.45 7.65 33.34
C PHE A 331 0.05 7.51 33.63
N GLU A 332 0.50 7.94 34.82
CA GLU A 332 1.88 7.71 35.28
C GLU A 332 2.20 6.21 35.35
N GLU A 333 1.30 5.40 35.92
CA GLU A 333 1.50 3.96 36.05
C GLU A 333 1.50 3.26 34.69
N TYR A 334 0.67 3.76 33.77
CA TYR A 334 0.68 3.36 32.36
C TYR A 334 2.04 3.63 31.69
N LEU A 335 2.58 4.86 31.81
CA LEU A 335 3.91 5.22 31.28
C LEU A 335 5.04 4.37 31.89
N LYS A 336 4.99 4.09 33.20
CA LYS A 336 5.95 3.20 33.86
C LYS A 336 5.93 1.80 33.27
N ARG A 337 4.75 1.24 32.98
CA ARG A 337 4.62 -0.08 32.37
C ARG A 337 5.15 -0.09 30.94
N LEU A 338 4.87 0.94 30.15
CA LEU A 338 5.46 1.09 28.81
C LEU A 338 6.99 1.04 28.87
N ARG A 339 7.59 1.84 29.75
CA ARG A 339 9.04 1.85 29.96
C ARG A 339 9.57 0.50 30.43
N ALA A 340 8.87 -0.16 31.35
CA ALA A 340 9.25 -1.48 31.87
C ALA A 340 9.25 -2.56 30.77
N TYR A 341 8.27 -2.53 29.86
CA TYR A 341 8.22 -3.40 28.69
C TYR A 341 9.10 -2.91 27.52
N ARG A 342 9.87 -1.83 27.70
CA ARG A 342 10.71 -1.21 26.67
C ARG A 342 9.94 -0.79 25.41
N HIS A 343 8.65 -0.49 25.57
CA HIS A 343 7.90 0.25 24.56
C HIS A 343 8.49 1.66 24.44
N THR A 344 8.41 2.22 23.25
CA THR A 344 8.90 3.57 22.95
C THR A 344 8.06 4.18 21.83
N LEU A 345 8.36 5.41 21.46
CA LEU A 345 7.71 6.10 20.35
C LEU A 345 8.11 5.47 19.01
N TYR A 346 7.13 5.20 18.15
CA TYR A 346 7.35 4.84 16.74
C TYR A 346 6.84 5.95 15.84
N ILE A 347 7.66 6.34 14.86
CA ILE A 347 7.28 7.29 13.80
C ILE A 347 6.86 6.48 12.58
N THR A 348 5.58 6.58 12.20
CA THR A 348 5.03 5.87 11.04
C THR A 348 4.88 6.76 9.81
N GLY A 349 5.06 8.07 9.98
CA GLY A 349 4.99 9.05 8.91
C GLY A 349 5.56 10.40 9.37
N VAL A 350 6.05 11.18 8.41
CA VAL A 350 6.59 12.53 8.60
C VAL A 350 6.07 13.45 7.52
N ASN A 351 5.96 14.75 7.80
CA ASN A 351 5.55 15.72 6.80
C ASN A 351 6.48 15.69 5.57
N ARG A 352 5.92 15.95 4.38
CA ARG A 352 6.72 16.08 3.16
C ARG A 352 7.51 17.38 3.19
N THR A 353 8.82 17.27 2.91
CA THR A 353 9.77 18.38 2.90
C THR A 353 10.06 18.91 1.49
N ASP A 354 9.66 18.16 0.45
CA ASP A 354 10.05 18.40 -0.94
C ASP A 354 9.03 19.25 -1.71
N SER A 355 9.52 19.93 -2.75
CA SER A 355 8.80 20.84 -3.65
C SER A 355 7.95 20.13 -4.71
N GLU A 356 7.26 19.05 -4.36
CA GLU A 356 6.42 18.32 -5.31
C GLU A 356 5.38 19.26 -5.93
N GLN A 357 5.47 19.40 -7.25
CA GLN A 357 4.58 20.27 -8.03
C GLN A 357 3.38 19.50 -8.59
N PHE A 358 3.47 18.17 -8.62
CA PHE A 358 2.47 17.29 -9.21
C PHE A 358 2.05 16.19 -8.24
N THR A 359 0.79 15.78 -8.35
CA THR A 359 0.24 14.61 -7.68
C THR A 359 -0.64 13.84 -8.65
N ASP A 360 -0.74 12.53 -8.44
CA ASP A 360 -1.71 11.70 -9.15
C ASP A 360 -3.14 12.01 -8.70
N LEU A 361 -4.09 11.97 -9.64
CA LEU A 361 -5.52 12.06 -9.40
C LEU A 361 -6.18 10.85 -10.06
N ASN A 362 -6.76 9.97 -9.24
CA ASN A 362 -7.35 8.72 -9.71
C ASN A 362 -8.74 8.92 -10.35
N TYR A 363 -9.20 7.88 -11.05
CA TYR A 363 -10.44 7.90 -11.83
C TYR A 363 -11.69 8.21 -11.01
N GLN A 364 -11.64 7.98 -9.69
CA GLN A 364 -12.76 8.24 -8.82
C GLN A 364 -13.03 9.74 -8.72
N PHE A 365 -11.98 10.55 -8.53
CA PHE A 365 -12.09 12.01 -8.62
C PHE A 365 -12.49 12.46 -10.03
N LEU A 366 -11.87 11.89 -11.07
CA LEU A 366 -12.16 12.29 -12.44
C LEU A 366 -13.63 12.07 -12.81
N SER A 367 -14.27 11.04 -12.25
CA SER A 367 -15.68 10.72 -12.49
C SER A 367 -16.64 11.74 -11.89
N THR A 368 -16.24 12.47 -10.85
CA THR A 368 -17.10 13.45 -10.18
C THR A 368 -16.91 14.87 -10.70
N LEU A 369 -15.91 15.15 -11.53
CA LEU A 369 -15.73 16.48 -12.10
C LEU A 369 -16.75 16.77 -13.20
N ALA A 370 -17.44 17.92 -13.13
CA ALA A 370 -18.27 18.44 -14.21
C ALA A 370 -17.37 19.14 -15.23
N LEU A 371 -16.87 18.39 -16.20
CA LEU A 371 -16.00 18.89 -17.27
C LEU A 371 -16.60 18.57 -18.62
N SER A 372 -16.69 19.58 -19.48
CA SER A 372 -16.94 19.38 -20.91
C SER A 372 -15.78 18.61 -21.58
N GLY A 373 -16.03 18.05 -22.77
CA GLY A 373 -14.96 17.40 -23.56
C GLY A 373 -13.76 18.33 -23.77
N GLU A 374 -14.01 19.60 -24.07
CA GLU A 374 -12.96 20.63 -24.26
C GLU A 374 -12.13 20.89 -22.99
N GLN A 375 -12.76 20.89 -21.82
CA GLN A 375 -12.05 21.06 -20.54
C GLN A 375 -11.31 19.80 -20.09
N PHE A 376 -11.71 18.62 -20.57
CA PHE A 376 -11.05 17.37 -20.24
C PHE A 376 -9.84 17.12 -21.16
N ARG A 377 -10.08 17.13 -22.47
CA ARG A 377 -9.08 17.08 -23.53
C ARG A 377 -9.75 17.58 -24.84
N PRO A 378 -9.35 18.73 -25.39
CA PRO A 378 -9.95 19.26 -26.62
C PRO A 378 -9.96 18.23 -27.75
N VAL A 379 -11.10 18.11 -28.44
CA VAL A 379 -11.33 17.01 -29.40
C VAL A 379 -10.39 17.12 -30.60
N ASP A 380 -10.17 18.34 -31.08
CA ASP A 380 -9.32 18.63 -32.24
C ASP A 380 -7.82 18.74 -31.90
N LEU A 381 -7.44 18.56 -30.62
CA LEU A 381 -6.04 18.65 -30.21
C LEU A 381 -5.27 17.38 -30.62
N PRO A 382 -4.26 17.49 -31.52
CA PRO A 382 -3.48 16.33 -31.93
C PRO A 382 -2.68 15.76 -30.77
N PHE A 383 -2.41 14.46 -30.74
CA PHE A 383 -1.69 13.81 -29.63
C PHE A 383 -0.19 14.14 -29.58
N ASP A 384 0.36 14.74 -30.64
CA ASP A 384 1.73 15.23 -30.74
C ASP A 384 1.82 16.76 -30.66
N TRP A 385 0.79 17.44 -30.15
CA TRP A 385 0.70 18.91 -30.06
C TRP A 385 1.92 19.58 -29.40
N MET A 386 2.62 18.89 -28.50
CA MET A 386 3.84 19.38 -27.85
C MET A 386 5.02 19.58 -28.81
N LYS A 387 5.06 18.84 -29.94
CA LYS A 387 6.14 18.92 -30.92
C LYS A 387 6.25 20.31 -31.53
N ASP A 388 5.13 20.83 -32.05
CA ASP A 388 5.07 22.16 -32.66
C ASP A 388 5.33 23.29 -31.65
N ARG A 389 5.21 22.98 -30.36
CA ARG A 389 5.36 23.92 -29.26
C ARG A 389 6.80 24.04 -28.80
N MET A 390 7.49 22.92 -28.61
CA MET A 390 8.93 22.91 -28.31
C MET A 390 9.75 23.57 -29.42
N ASP A 391 9.30 23.46 -30.68
CA ASP A 391 9.92 24.16 -31.81
C ASP A 391 9.72 25.70 -31.76
N LYS A 392 8.84 26.22 -30.88
CA LYS A 392 8.44 27.64 -30.75
C LYS A 392 8.65 28.22 -29.34
N GLU A 393 9.30 27.50 -28.43
CA GLU A 393 9.40 27.85 -26.99
C GLU A 393 10.08 29.22 -26.72
N ASP A 394 10.78 29.80 -27.71
CA ASP A 394 11.42 31.12 -27.59
C ASP A 394 10.43 32.31 -27.56
N GLU A 395 9.14 32.15 -27.88
CA GLU A 395 8.21 33.28 -28.12
C GLU A 395 6.89 33.31 -27.31
N GLN A 396 6.54 32.31 -26.47
CA GLN A 396 5.19 32.20 -25.86
C GLN A 396 5.15 32.07 -24.34
N THR A 397 4.13 32.69 -23.71
CA THR A 397 3.92 32.65 -22.25
C THR A 397 2.93 31.55 -21.85
N ASP A 398 3.04 31.05 -20.62
CA ASP A 398 2.21 29.94 -20.10
C ASP A 398 0.69 30.26 -20.14
N SER A 399 0.32 31.55 -20.11
CA SER A 399 -1.06 32.04 -20.22
C SER A 399 -1.71 31.88 -21.60
N ASP A 400 -0.92 31.66 -22.65
CA ASP A 400 -1.43 31.52 -24.03
C ASP A 400 -1.99 30.11 -24.31
N THR A 401 -1.88 29.22 -23.30
CA THR A 401 -2.10 27.77 -23.28
C THR A 401 -3.44 27.17 -23.66
N GLY A 402 -4.51 27.78 -23.15
CA GLY A 402 -5.67 27.00 -22.70
C GLY A 402 -5.32 26.06 -21.52
N ALA A 403 -6.32 25.79 -20.66
CA ALA A 403 -6.21 24.88 -19.53
C ALA A 403 -7.20 23.72 -19.71
N TRP A 404 -6.70 22.48 -19.76
CA TRP A 404 -7.50 21.26 -19.80
C TRP A 404 -6.85 20.18 -18.92
N LEU A 405 -7.64 19.19 -18.51
CA LEU A 405 -7.28 18.26 -17.43
C LEU A 405 -6.08 17.35 -17.76
N THR A 406 -6.04 16.78 -18.96
CA THR A 406 -4.99 15.81 -19.35
C THR A 406 -3.65 16.45 -19.69
N LYS A 407 -3.60 17.79 -19.84
CA LYS A 407 -2.44 18.56 -20.30
C LYS A 407 -1.15 18.21 -19.56
N THR A 408 -1.16 18.31 -18.23
CA THR A 408 0.02 18.07 -17.39
C THR A 408 0.58 16.66 -17.56
N THR A 409 -0.30 15.66 -17.68
CA THR A 409 0.13 14.26 -17.89
C THR A 409 0.76 14.08 -19.28
N GLU A 410 0.12 14.62 -20.33
CA GLU A 410 0.63 14.56 -21.70
C GLU A 410 1.98 15.30 -21.85
N GLU A 411 2.13 16.46 -21.20
CA GLU A 411 3.34 17.27 -21.20
C GLU A 411 4.53 16.53 -20.56
N ILE A 412 4.34 15.99 -19.34
CA ILE A 412 5.39 15.23 -18.64
C ILE A 412 5.78 13.98 -19.45
N TYR A 413 4.80 13.26 -19.99
CA TYR A 413 5.07 12.09 -20.83
C TYR A 413 5.89 12.46 -22.07
N TYR A 414 5.51 13.53 -22.77
CA TYR A 414 6.24 14.00 -23.95
C TYR A 414 7.67 14.40 -23.60
N ARG A 415 7.86 15.19 -22.53
CA ARG A 415 9.18 15.66 -22.09
C ARG A 415 10.09 14.50 -21.68
N LEU A 416 9.57 13.51 -20.96
CA LEU A 416 10.34 12.29 -20.65
C LEU A 416 10.87 11.57 -21.91
N LEU A 417 10.18 11.67 -23.04
CA LEU A 417 10.60 11.02 -24.28
C LEU A 417 11.50 11.88 -25.16
N ASN A 418 11.32 13.21 -25.15
CA ASN A 418 11.84 14.10 -26.19
C ASN A 418 12.63 15.32 -25.69
N ASP A 419 12.56 15.66 -24.41
CA ASP A 419 13.23 16.82 -23.81
C ASP A 419 14.43 16.37 -22.96
N GLU A 420 15.65 16.61 -23.46
CA GLU A 420 16.88 16.17 -22.80
C GLU A 420 17.14 16.90 -21.49
N TRP A 421 16.74 18.16 -21.38
CA TRP A 421 16.94 18.96 -20.16
C TRP A 421 15.99 18.49 -19.06
N PHE A 422 14.71 18.30 -19.41
CA PHE A 422 13.74 17.71 -18.49
C PHE A 422 14.12 16.28 -18.07
N GLN A 423 14.62 15.46 -19.00
CA GLN A 423 15.08 14.10 -18.69
C GLN A 423 16.23 14.09 -17.67
N PHE A 424 17.17 15.03 -17.80
CA PHE A 424 18.27 15.20 -16.86
C PHE A 424 17.75 15.56 -15.46
N ASP A 425 16.93 16.62 -15.36
CA ASP A 425 16.39 17.09 -14.08
C ASP A 425 15.52 16.02 -13.44
N TYR A 426 14.63 15.40 -14.23
CA TYR A 426 13.77 14.31 -13.76
C TYR A 426 14.59 13.16 -13.17
N TYR A 427 15.66 12.74 -13.85
CA TYR A 427 16.52 11.66 -13.37
C TYR A 427 17.19 12.01 -12.04
N VAL A 428 17.76 13.21 -11.93
CA VAL A 428 18.47 13.68 -10.74
C VAL A 428 17.52 13.89 -9.55
N ASP A 429 16.34 14.46 -9.79
CA ASP A 429 15.36 14.73 -8.75
C ASP A 429 14.78 13.46 -8.15
N HIS A 430 14.51 12.45 -8.99
CA HIS A 430 13.92 11.17 -8.58
C HIS A 430 14.97 10.14 -8.13
N ALA A 431 16.26 10.48 -8.17
CA ALA A 431 17.30 9.60 -7.67
C ALA A 431 17.22 9.43 -6.14
N PRO A 432 17.48 8.22 -5.60
CA PRO A 432 17.52 8.01 -4.16
C PRO A 432 18.54 8.95 -3.50
N LYS A 433 18.16 9.63 -2.41
CA LYS A 433 19.05 10.57 -1.72
C LYS A 433 20.13 9.89 -0.83
N ASN A 434 20.18 8.56 -0.81
CA ASN A 434 21.18 7.80 -0.05
C ASN A 434 22.54 7.79 -0.78
N PRO A 435 23.61 8.39 -0.23
CA PRO A 435 24.92 8.45 -0.90
C PRO A 435 25.56 7.10 -1.23
N LYS A 436 25.16 6.04 -0.52
CA LYS A 436 25.64 4.67 -0.76
C LYS A 436 24.88 3.96 -1.88
N SER A 437 23.73 4.48 -2.30
CA SER A 437 22.91 3.81 -3.30
C SER A 437 23.48 3.99 -4.70
N ARG A 438 23.31 2.95 -5.53
CA ARG A 438 23.66 2.99 -6.95
C ARG A 438 23.01 4.16 -7.70
N GLY A 439 21.71 4.40 -7.45
CA GLY A 439 20.97 5.49 -8.09
C GLY A 439 21.51 6.88 -7.76
N PHE A 440 21.93 7.12 -6.51
CA PHE A 440 22.58 8.38 -6.12
C PHE A 440 23.88 8.61 -6.90
N ARG A 441 24.72 7.57 -7.02
CA ARG A 441 25.99 7.67 -7.76
C ARG A 441 25.76 7.93 -9.24
N LEU A 442 24.79 7.24 -9.87
CA LEU A 442 24.43 7.46 -11.26
C LEU A 442 23.94 8.90 -11.50
N ALA A 443 23.13 9.45 -10.60
CA ALA A 443 22.71 10.85 -10.68
C ALA A 443 23.89 11.82 -10.53
N GLY A 444 24.81 11.56 -9.61
CA GLY A 444 26.04 12.36 -9.46
C GLY A 444 26.96 12.29 -10.68
N MET A 445 27.05 11.12 -11.34
CA MET A 445 27.78 10.95 -12.59
C MET A 445 27.11 11.72 -13.73
N LEU A 446 25.79 11.60 -13.88
CA LEU A 446 25.03 12.35 -14.88
C LEU A 446 25.20 13.85 -14.69
N HIS A 447 25.13 14.33 -13.44
CA HIS A 447 25.38 15.73 -13.11
C HIS A 447 26.80 16.19 -13.48
N ARG A 448 27.78 15.30 -13.40
CA ARG A 448 29.16 15.57 -13.84
C ARG A 448 29.31 15.58 -15.35
N ASN A 449 28.57 14.74 -16.08
CA ASN A 449 28.63 14.60 -17.54
C ASN A 449 27.25 14.23 -18.10
N ASP A 450 26.57 15.22 -18.66
CA ASP A 450 25.22 15.13 -19.22
C ASP A 450 25.12 14.20 -20.45
N LEU A 451 26.23 13.98 -21.17
CA LEU A 451 26.29 13.04 -22.30
C LEU A 451 25.96 11.59 -21.91
N LEU A 452 26.06 11.26 -20.61
CA LEU A 452 25.66 9.97 -20.08
C LEU A 452 24.15 9.70 -20.24
N LEU A 453 23.33 10.72 -20.45
CA LEU A 453 21.88 10.57 -20.65
C LEU A 453 21.53 9.62 -21.82
N ALA A 454 22.40 9.54 -22.83
CA ALA A 454 22.26 8.65 -23.98
C ALA A 454 22.61 7.19 -23.69
N GLU A 455 23.25 6.89 -22.55
CA GLU A 455 23.64 5.53 -22.17
C GLU A 455 22.41 4.68 -21.81
N LYS A 456 22.50 3.38 -22.14
CA LYS A 456 21.39 2.42 -21.99
C LYS A 456 20.82 2.37 -20.57
N GLU A 457 21.66 2.61 -19.57
CA GLU A 457 21.26 2.55 -18.17
C GLU A 457 20.26 3.67 -17.81
N TYR A 458 20.56 4.92 -18.17
CA TYR A 458 19.68 6.07 -17.96
C TYR A 458 18.42 5.98 -18.84
N ARG A 459 18.60 5.66 -20.13
CA ARG A 459 17.47 5.50 -21.06
C ARG A 459 16.46 4.47 -20.58
N ARG A 460 16.91 3.34 -20.02
CA ARG A 460 16.03 2.30 -19.49
C ARG A 460 15.18 2.78 -18.30
N GLU A 461 15.73 3.62 -17.43
CA GLU A 461 14.99 4.18 -16.29
C GLU A 461 13.98 5.24 -16.73
N LEU A 462 14.36 6.10 -17.68
CA LEU A 462 13.45 7.09 -18.28
C LEU A 462 12.32 6.40 -19.09
N ASP A 463 12.64 5.37 -19.87
CA ASP A 463 11.64 4.58 -20.62
C ASP A 463 10.65 3.93 -19.63
N ARG A 464 11.13 3.36 -18.52
CA ARG A 464 10.26 2.80 -17.45
C ARG A 464 9.39 3.87 -16.79
N ALA A 465 9.91 5.07 -16.59
CA ALA A 465 9.15 6.19 -16.04
C ALA A 465 8.02 6.58 -17.00
N ALA A 466 8.32 6.76 -18.29
CA ALA A 466 7.33 7.07 -19.32
C ALA A 466 6.27 5.96 -19.47
N ASP A 467 6.68 4.69 -19.48
CA ASP A 467 5.76 3.54 -19.49
C ASP A 467 4.88 3.49 -18.23
N THR A 468 5.39 3.97 -17.09
CA THR A 468 4.60 4.06 -15.85
C THR A 468 3.57 5.18 -15.94
N ILE A 469 3.92 6.34 -16.51
CA ILE A 469 2.94 7.40 -16.76
C ILE A 469 1.82 6.91 -17.67
N LEU A 470 2.12 6.22 -18.78
CA LEU A 470 1.09 5.68 -19.67
C LEU A 470 0.19 4.64 -18.99
N ARG A 471 0.78 3.71 -18.24
CA ARG A 471 0.04 2.70 -17.46
C ARG A 471 -0.77 3.32 -16.33
N ASN A 472 -0.39 4.49 -15.84
CA ASN A 472 -1.18 5.23 -14.87
C ASN A 472 -2.33 5.96 -15.58
N PHE A 473 -2.06 6.60 -16.72
CA PHE A 473 -3.05 7.27 -17.55
C PHE A 473 -4.18 6.32 -17.93
N ASP A 474 -3.87 5.15 -18.48
CA ASP A 474 -4.89 4.18 -18.92
C ASP A 474 -5.72 3.59 -17.76
N ARG A 475 -5.11 3.44 -16.58
CA ARG A 475 -5.75 3.13 -15.28
C ARG A 475 -6.40 4.34 -14.61
N GLY A 476 -6.57 5.43 -15.35
CA GLY A 476 -7.24 6.65 -14.91
C GLY A 476 -6.57 7.37 -13.75
N ASN A 477 -5.26 7.28 -13.63
CA ASN A 477 -4.44 8.10 -12.72
C ASN A 477 -3.72 9.19 -13.54
N LEU A 478 -4.19 10.42 -13.45
CA LEU A 478 -3.62 11.57 -14.14
C LEU A 478 -2.70 12.37 -13.22
N LEU A 479 -1.56 12.81 -13.73
CA LEU A 479 -0.71 13.81 -13.07
C LEU A 479 -1.33 15.20 -13.26
N VAL A 480 -1.57 15.89 -12.15
CA VAL A 480 -2.12 17.25 -12.10
C VAL A 480 -1.28 18.14 -11.19
N ARG A 481 -1.34 19.47 -11.40
CA ARG A 481 -0.63 20.42 -10.52
C ARG A 481 -1.20 20.37 -9.10
N GLY A 482 -0.37 19.98 -8.14
CA GLY A 482 -0.80 19.77 -6.77
C GLY A 482 0.22 19.02 -5.93
N ARG A 483 -0.14 18.71 -4.69
CA ARG A 483 0.70 17.92 -3.76
C ARG A 483 -0.16 17.13 -2.79
N VAL A 484 0.46 16.22 -2.04
CA VAL A 484 -0.16 15.57 -0.89
C VAL A 484 0.32 16.25 0.39
N ALA A 485 -0.60 16.51 1.32
CA ALA A 485 -0.30 17.10 2.63
C ALA A 485 -1.12 16.42 3.73
N TYR A 486 -0.62 16.44 4.96
CA TYR A 486 -1.43 16.06 6.12
C TYR A 486 -2.55 17.07 6.34
N LEU A 487 -3.75 16.58 6.62
CA LEU A 487 -4.85 17.40 7.09
C LEU A 487 -4.65 17.69 8.58
N SER A 488 -4.86 18.94 8.97
CA SER A 488 -4.73 19.43 10.34
C SER A 488 -5.90 20.36 10.63
N ALA A 489 -6.39 20.36 11.86
CA ALA A 489 -7.30 21.41 12.30
C ALA A 489 -6.48 22.68 12.56
N ASP A 490 -7.12 23.84 12.58
CA ASP A 490 -6.36 25.07 12.80
C ASP A 490 -5.69 25.10 14.17
N LEU A 491 -4.36 24.94 14.17
CA LEU A 491 -3.56 24.93 15.38
C LEU A 491 -3.61 26.27 16.13
N THR A 492 -3.96 27.41 15.52
CA THR A 492 -4.19 28.64 16.31
C THR A 492 -5.40 28.49 17.23
N LEU A 493 -6.45 27.80 16.77
CA LEU A 493 -7.61 27.47 17.59
C LEU A 493 -7.26 26.44 18.67
N PHE A 494 -6.38 25.47 18.36
CA PHE A 494 -5.86 24.52 19.35
C PHE A 494 -5.18 25.26 20.51
N LEU A 495 -4.27 26.19 20.17
CA LEU A 495 -3.57 27.01 21.15
C LEU A 495 -4.51 27.94 21.93
N ALA A 496 -5.57 28.45 21.30
CA ALA A 496 -6.57 29.26 21.97
C ALA A 496 -7.35 28.43 23.00
N GLU A 497 -7.82 27.24 22.64
CA GLU A 497 -8.53 26.35 23.56
C GLU A 497 -7.63 25.87 24.71
N LEU A 498 -6.31 25.71 24.49
CA LEU A 498 -5.35 25.45 25.56
C LEU A 498 -5.27 26.60 26.59
N LEU A 499 -5.32 27.86 26.14
CA LEU A 499 -5.19 29.03 27.03
C LEU A 499 -6.51 29.44 27.69
N LYS A 500 -7.65 29.09 27.09
CA LYS A 500 -9.00 29.48 27.53
C LYS A 500 -9.26 29.28 29.03
N PRO A 501 -8.89 28.15 29.68
CA PRO A 501 -9.11 27.96 31.12
C PRO A 501 -8.37 28.97 32.01
N TYR A 502 -7.32 29.62 31.48
CA TYR A 502 -6.46 30.54 32.20
C TYR A 502 -6.74 32.01 31.89
N THR A 503 -7.79 32.33 31.15
CA THR A 503 -8.11 33.71 30.75
C THR A 503 -8.77 34.51 31.88
N ASP A 504 -9.50 33.85 32.79
CA ASP A 504 -10.17 34.53 33.89
C ASP A 504 -9.16 35.09 34.90
N GLY A 505 -9.20 36.40 35.14
CA GLY A 505 -8.27 37.09 36.03
C GLY A 505 -6.82 37.22 35.53
N ASN A 506 -6.49 36.77 34.31
CA ASN A 506 -5.16 36.87 33.71
C ASN A 506 -5.21 37.60 32.35
N ARG A 507 -4.91 38.89 32.40
CA ARG A 507 -4.95 39.78 31.22
C ARG A 507 -4.03 39.34 30.08
N ASN A 508 -2.84 38.79 30.39
CA ASN A 508 -1.90 38.36 29.35
C ASN A 508 -2.45 37.15 28.58
N ALA A 509 -3.01 36.17 29.30
CA ALA A 509 -3.67 35.03 28.67
C ALA A 509 -4.90 35.45 27.86
N GLU A 510 -5.70 36.40 28.36
CA GLU A 510 -6.87 36.94 27.64
C GLU A 510 -6.49 37.65 26.33
N GLU A 511 -5.41 38.44 26.32
CA GLU A 511 -4.93 39.16 25.15
C GLU A 511 -4.43 38.19 24.06
N ILE A 512 -3.56 37.24 24.43
CA ILE A 512 -3.04 36.22 23.51
C ILE A 512 -4.17 35.32 22.99
N TYR A 513 -5.10 34.92 23.85
CA TYR A 513 -6.29 34.15 23.45
C TYR A 513 -7.09 34.87 22.35
N ARG A 514 -7.31 36.19 22.48
CA ARG A 514 -7.98 36.98 21.44
C ARG A 514 -7.18 37.05 20.15
N GLU A 515 -5.86 37.26 20.22
CA GLU A 515 -5.00 37.26 19.03
C GLU A 515 -5.06 35.92 18.27
N LEU A 516 -5.06 34.79 19.00
CA LEU A 516 -5.18 33.45 18.40
C LEU A 516 -6.53 33.25 17.71
N LEU A 517 -7.63 33.70 18.35
CA LEU A 517 -8.97 33.64 17.75
C LEU A 517 -9.11 34.54 16.52
N ASP A 518 -8.46 35.70 16.49
CA ASP A 518 -8.46 36.58 15.33
C ASP A 518 -7.61 36.02 14.18
N ALA A 519 -6.57 35.24 14.50
CA ALA A 519 -5.65 34.64 13.53
C ALA A 519 -6.13 33.31 12.91
N ARG A 520 -7.26 32.77 13.38
CA ARG A 520 -7.81 31.48 12.87
C ARG A 520 -8.28 31.55 11.42
N CYS A 521 -8.30 30.39 10.78
CA CYS A 521 -8.86 30.17 9.46
C CYS A 521 -10.37 30.45 9.48
N ARG A 522 -10.90 30.86 8.34
CA ARG A 522 -12.33 31.05 8.14
C ARG A 522 -12.87 29.90 7.31
N TYR A 523 -14.20 29.84 7.15
CA TYR A 523 -14.89 28.77 6.42
C TYR A 523 -14.32 28.50 5.01
N THR A 524 -13.73 29.51 4.36
CA THR A 524 -13.21 29.41 3.00
C THR A 524 -11.71 29.58 2.88
N THR A 525 -11.01 29.65 4.00
CA THR A 525 -9.55 29.72 4.00
C THR A 525 -8.93 28.47 4.59
N ALA A 526 -7.84 28.03 3.97
CA ALA A 526 -6.96 27.02 4.55
C ALA A 526 -5.53 27.53 4.52
N TYR A 527 -4.77 27.18 5.54
CA TYR A 527 -3.36 27.56 5.65
C TYR A 527 -2.45 26.39 5.28
N GLY A 528 -1.17 26.68 5.04
CA GLY A 528 -0.26 25.71 4.46
C GLY A 528 -0.50 25.54 2.95
N LEU A 529 -1.14 26.52 2.31
CA LEU A 529 -1.31 26.61 0.86
C LEU A 529 -0.30 27.59 0.27
N THR A 530 0.12 27.35 -0.98
CA THR A 530 1.08 28.21 -1.70
C THR A 530 0.40 29.01 -2.80
N GLY A 531 0.75 30.29 -2.95
CA GLY A 531 0.20 31.18 -3.97
C GLY A 531 -1.07 31.91 -3.51
N SER A 532 -1.80 32.52 -4.43
CA SER A 532 -3.04 33.27 -4.17
C SER A 532 -4.25 32.70 -4.91
N HIS A 533 -4.17 31.45 -5.37
CA HIS A 533 -5.17 30.84 -6.25
C HIS A 533 -6.15 29.94 -5.48
N MET A 534 -7.34 29.77 -6.04
CA MET A 534 -8.31 28.79 -5.56
C MET A 534 -7.71 27.39 -5.61
N THR A 535 -7.86 26.65 -4.53
CA THR A 535 -7.24 25.33 -4.35
C THR A 535 -8.31 24.33 -3.93
N ALA A 536 -8.33 23.18 -4.59
CA ALA A 536 -9.20 22.07 -4.20
C ALA A 536 -8.49 21.18 -3.18
N ILE A 537 -9.25 20.73 -2.17
CA ILE A 537 -8.82 19.75 -1.17
C ILE A 537 -9.67 18.50 -1.39
N LEU A 538 -9.01 17.37 -1.60
CA LEU A 538 -9.65 16.10 -1.93
C LEU A 538 -9.02 14.97 -1.10
N ARG A 539 -9.79 13.94 -0.74
CA ARG A 539 -9.30 12.78 0.05
C ARG A 539 -9.74 11.47 -0.60
N ASN A 540 -8.94 10.43 -0.43
CA ASN A 540 -9.29 9.06 -0.83
C ASN A 540 -9.88 8.28 0.37
N PRO A 541 -10.83 7.36 0.15
CA PRO A 541 -11.55 7.09 -1.11
C PRO A 541 -12.52 8.24 -1.43
N HIS A 542 -12.75 8.47 -2.72
CA HIS A 542 -13.69 9.49 -3.22
C HIS A 542 -14.79 8.82 -4.04
N ILE A 543 -16.04 9.18 -3.82
CA ILE A 543 -17.18 8.53 -4.48
C ILE A 543 -18.15 9.55 -5.08
N ALA A 544 -18.45 10.62 -4.36
CA ALA A 544 -19.49 11.58 -4.75
C ALA A 544 -18.99 13.02 -4.78
N LYS A 545 -19.62 13.85 -5.62
CA LYS A 545 -19.37 15.30 -5.69
C LYS A 545 -19.48 16.01 -4.33
N ASN A 546 -20.31 15.47 -3.43
CA ASN A 546 -20.51 16.02 -2.10
C ASN A 546 -19.22 16.07 -1.28
N GLU A 547 -18.23 15.25 -1.61
CA GLU A 547 -16.95 15.12 -0.89
C GLU A 547 -15.88 16.12 -1.38
N GLU A 548 -16.22 16.99 -2.34
CA GLU A 548 -15.31 17.96 -2.93
C GLU A 548 -15.31 19.29 -2.16
N VAL A 549 -14.12 19.86 -1.97
CA VAL A 549 -13.93 21.14 -1.27
C VAL A 549 -13.01 22.04 -2.07
N VAL A 550 -13.35 23.33 -2.14
CA VAL A 550 -12.45 24.41 -2.58
C VAL A 550 -12.27 25.46 -1.50
N VAL A 551 -11.05 25.98 -1.40
CA VAL A 551 -10.62 27.00 -0.44
C VAL A 551 -9.68 28.00 -1.10
N TYR A 552 -9.45 29.12 -0.42
CA TYR A 552 -8.39 30.07 -0.73
C TYR A 552 -7.29 30.05 0.34
N PRO A 553 -6.04 30.38 -0.03
CA PRO A 553 -5.05 30.80 0.95
C PRO A 553 -5.52 32.10 1.64
N PRO A 554 -5.15 32.35 2.92
CA PRO A 554 -5.46 33.61 3.57
C PRO A 554 -4.74 34.79 2.89
N ASN A 555 -5.41 35.95 2.83
CA ASN A 555 -4.87 37.16 2.18
C ASN A 555 -3.65 37.75 2.91
N HIS A 556 -3.57 37.55 4.22
CA HIS A 556 -2.48 38.00 5.07
C HIS A 556 -2.27 36.99 6.19
N GLU A 557 -1.02 36.83 6.61
CA GLU A 557 -0.66 35.99 7.73
C GLU A 557 -0.44 36.84 8.99
N HIS A 558 -1.19 36.54 10.05
CA HIS A 558 -1.08 37.20 11.35
C HIS A 558 0.26 36.91 12.03
N ASP A 559 0.80 37.89 12.76
CA ASP A 559 2.10 37.79 13.45
C ASP A 559 2.17 36.61 14.44
N ILE A 560 1.09 36.36 15.18
CA ILE A 560 1.04 35.24 16.14
C ILE A 560 1.12 33.87 15.44
N ARG A 561 0.50 33.74 14.26
CA ARG A 561 0.61 32.54 13.44
C ARG A 561 2.04 32.38 12.92
N ARG A 562 2.64 33.47 12.44
CA ARG A 562 4.03 33.45 11.98
C ARG A 562 4.97 33.00 13.10
N ARG A 563 4.76 33.49 14.31
CA ARG A 563 5.58 33.17 15.49
C ARG A 563 5.55 31.68 15.84
N TYR A 564 4.37 31.07 15.82
CA TYR A 564 4.18 29.72 16.37
C TYR A 564 4.02 28.61 15.33
N LEU A 565 3.72 28.91 14.06
CA LEU A 565 3.30 27.90 13.07
C LEU A 565 3.97 28.05 11.68
N SER A 566 4.70 29.13 11.38
CA SER A 566 5.25 29.35 10.02
C SER A 566 6.34 28.37 9.59
N HIS A 567 6.99 27.68 10.54
CA HIS A 567 7.98 26.64 10.27
C HIS A 567 7.34 25.30 9.87
N LEU A 568 6.03 25.13 10.08
CA LEU A 568 5.32 23.92 9.70
C LEU A 568 5.21 23.82 8.17
N SER A 569 5.53 22.64 7.63
CA SER A 569 5.49 22.37 6.19
C SER A 569 4.82 21.03 5.92
N GLY A 570 4.30 20.83 4.71
CA GLY A 570 3.63 19.57 4.35
C GLY A 570 2.30 19.29 5.08
N VAL A 571 1.72 20.32 5.71
CA VAL A 571 0.44 20.28 6.45
C VAL A 571 -0.50 21.33 5.88
N VAL A 572 -1.80 21.00 5.77
CA VAL A 572 -2.87 21.94 5.42
C VAL A 572 -3.83 22.04 6.59
N MET A 573 -3.97 23.26 7.11
CA MET A 573 -4.82 23.55 8.27
C MET A 573 -6.17 24.08 7.81
N VAL A 574 -7.24 23.47 8.29
CA VAL A 574 -8.62 23.88 8.00
C VAL A 574 -9.33 24.24 9.30
N GLU A 575 -10.23 25.22 9.23
CA GLU A 575 -11.09 25.60 10.36
C GLU A 575 -12.06 24.43 10.67
N PRO A 576 -12.05 23.82 11.87
CA PRO A 576 -13.00 22.76 12.21
C PRO A 576 -14.46 23.18 11.98
N TRP A 577 -14.76 24.47 12.13
CA TRP A 577 -16.09 25.02 11.88
C TRP A 577 -16.56 25.00 10.43
N SER A 578 -15.65 24.78 9.50
CA SER A 578 -15.98 24.68 8.07
C SER A 578 -16.69 23.39 7.66
N LEU A 579 -16.68 22.35 8.51
CA LEU A 579 -17.10 20.98 8.16
C LEU A 579 -16.33 20.38 6.97
N ILE A 580 -15.14 20.93 6.64
CA ILE A 580 -14.29 20.41 5.57
C ILE A 580 -13.85 18.98 5.87
N ALA A 581 -13.42 18.70 7.10
CA ALA A 581 -13.00 17.35 7.48
C ALA A 581 -14.16 16.34 7.35
N GLU A 582 -15.34 16.66 7.88
CA GLU A 582 -16.55 15.86 7.71
C GLU A 582 -16.91 15.62 6.24
N ARG A 583 -16.76 16.64 5.40
CA ARG A 583 -17.04 16.55 3.97
C ARG A 583 -16.06 15.64 3.24
N LEU A 584 -14.80 15.59 3.67
CA LEU A 584 -13.77 14.72 3.10
C LEU A 584 -13.93 13.27 3.59
N GLY A 585 -15.15 12.74 3.54
CA GLY A 585 -15.49 11.38 3.97
C GLY A 585 -15.26 11.15 5.47
N GLY A 586 -15.62 12.12 6.32
CA GLY A 586 -15.40 12.01 7.77
C GLY A 586 -13.92 11.94 8.15
N ALA A 587 -13.09 12.84 7.61
CA ALA A 587 -11.67 12.89 7.91
C ALA A 587 -11.40 13.28 9.36
N ASP A 588 -10.35 12.69 9.93
CA ASP A 588 -9.77 13.09 11.20
C ASP A 588 -8.41 13.76 10.98
N TYR A 589 -7.73 14.08 12.08
CA TYR A 589 -6.42 14.72 12.07
C TYR A 589 -5.34 13.77 12.63
N ASP A 590 -5.55 12.45 12.51
CA ASP A 590 -4.70 11.40 13.09
C ASP A 590 -3.61 10.87 12.12
N GLY A 591 -3.57 11.49 10.95
CA GLY A 591 -2.61 11.31 9.87
C GLY A 591 -3.25 11.16 8.50
N ASP A 592 -4.52 11.56 8.38
CA ASP A 592 -5.18 11.68 7.10
C ASP A 592 -4.42 12.63 6.18
N MET A 593 -4.25 12.18 4.94
CA MET A 593 -3.60 12.95 3.90
C MET A 593 -4.62 13.38 2.86
N VAL A 594 -4.53 14.64 2.46
CA VAL A 594 -5.35 15.24 1.42
C VAL A 594 -4.51 15.59 0.20
N LYS A 595 -5.13 15.53 -0.97
CA LYS A 595 -4.61 16.07 -2.21
C LYS A 595 -4.97 17.55 -2.27
N VAL A 596 -3.95 18.39 -2.41
CA VAL A 596 -4.03 19.83 -2.53
C VAL A 596 -3.82 20.18 -4.00
N ILE A 597 -4.91 20.38 -4.73
CA ILE A 597 -4.94 20.53 -6.18
C ILE A 597 -5.04 22.00 -6.56
N ARG A 598 -4.13 22.44 -7.43
CA ARG A 598 -4.03 23.83 -7.93
C ARG A 598 -4.39 23.96 -9.41
N GLU A 599 -4.82 22.87 -10.04
CA GLU A 599 -5.22 22.84 -11.44
C GLU A 599 -6.51 23.66 -11.64
N PRO A 600 -6.49 24.79 -12.37
CA PRO A 600 -7.63 25.70 -12.44
C PRO A 600 -8.92 25.04 -12.93
N VAL A 601 -8.83 24.15 -13.92
CA VAL A 601 -10.00 23.46 -14.49
C VAL A 601 -10.73 22.61 -13.43
N ILE A 602 -9.98 22.00 -12.51
CA ILE A 602 -10.53 21.21 -11.41
C ILE A 602 -11.17 22.13 -10.38
N CYS A 603 -10.44 23.16 -9.96
CA CYS A 603 -10.92 24.11 -8.96
C CYS A 603 -12.20 24.82 -9.43
N GLU A 604 -12.27 25.21 -10.71
CA GLU A 604 -13.45 25.86 -11.32
C GLU A 604 -14.63 24.90 -11.44
N SER A 605 -14.38 23.65 -11.82
CA SER A 605 -15.42 22.60 -11.87
C SER A 605 -16.06 22.41 -10.49
N ILE A 606 -15.25 22.24 -9.44
CA ILE A 606 -15.76 22.07 -8.06
C ILE A 606 -16.48 23.35 -7.59
N ALA A 607 -15.90 24.54 -7.86
CA ALA A 607 -16.51 25.81 -7.47
C ALA A 607 -17.87 26.06 -8.15
N SER A 608 -18.13 25.45 -9.31
CA SER A 608 -19.42 25.54 -10.01
C SER A 608 -20.55 24.80 -9.28
N HIS A 609 -20.23 23.83 -8.41
CA HIS A 609 -21.20 23.07 -7.63
C HIS A 609 -21.79 23.87 -6.45
N TYR A 610 -21.17 24.99 -6.07
CA TYR A 610 -21.65 25.84 -4.98
C TYR A 610 -22.77 26.78 -5.46
N LYS A 611 -23.83 26.90 -4.66
CA LYS A 611 -24.91 27.88 -4.84
C LYS A 611 -24.36 29.31 -4.80
N ALA A 612 -24.97 30.19 -5.58
CA ALA A 612 -24.64 31.62 -5.54
C ALA A 612 -24.93 32.19 -4.14
N ALA A 613 -23.97 32.92 -3.57
CA ALA A 613 -24.17 33.60 -2.29
C ALA A 613 -25.31 34.63 -2.41
N THR A 614 -26.33 34.51 -1.56
CA THR A 614 -27.51 35.36 -1.57
C THR A 614 -27.22 36.80 -1.13
N ARG A 615 -26.18 37.02 -0.32
CA ARG A 615 -25.71 38.34 0.12
C ARG A 615 -24.21 38.52 -0.18
N LYS A 616 -23.78 39.75 -0.49
CA LYS A 616 -22.35 40.08 -0.67
C LYS A 616 -21.48 39.78 0.58
N SER A 617 -22.08 39.70 1.76
CA SER A 617 -21.42 39.39 3.02
C SER A 617 -21.37 37.89 3.34
N GLU A 618 -22.08 37.05 2.58
CA GLU A 618 -22.08 35.60 2.79
C GLU A 618 -20.88 34.96 2.10
N ASP A 619 -20.27 34.02 2.81
CA ASP A 619 -19.06 33.38 2.37
C ASP A 619 -19.35 32.35 1.27
N ARG A 620 -18.80 32.59 0.06
CA ARG A 620 -19.14 31.87 -1.18
C ARG A 620 -18.97 30.36 -1.02
N PHE A 621 -17.85 29.91 -0.44
CA PHE A 621 -17.54 28.49 -0.26
C PHE A 621 -17.87 27.95 1.13
N SER A 622 -18.78 28.60 1.86
CA SER A 622 -19.30 28.03 3.11
C SER A 622 -20.08 26.74 2.87
N ASN A 623 -20.12 25.88 3.88
CA ASN A 623 -20.88 24.62 3.85
C ASN A 623 -22.35 24.80 3.44
N ARG A 624 -22.98 25.93 3.84
CA ARG A 624 -24.38 26.25 3.51
C ARG A 624 -24.64 26.45 2.02
N ASN A 625 -23.63 26.90 1.29
CA ASN A 625 -23.72 27.11 -0.16
C ASN A 625 -23.32 25.86 -0.95
N ASN A 626 -22.75 24.84 -0.30
CA ASN A 626 -22.33 23.62 -0.96
C ASN A 626 -23.49 22.60 -1.10
N LEU A 627 -23.23 21.48 -1.77
CA LEU A 627 -24.09 20.29 -1.77
C LEU A 627 -24.31 19.78 -0.32
N PRO A 628 -25.44 19.14 -0.02
CA PRO A 628 -25.69 18.57 1.30
C PRO A 628 -24.54 17.69 1.79
N LEU A 629 -24.25 17.73 3.08
CA LEU A 629 -23.21 16.90 3.70
C LEU A 629 -23.68 15.45 3.69
N LEU A 630 -22.81 14.53 3.26
CA LEU A 630 -23.06 13.10 3.42
C LEU A 630 -22.71 12.72 4.86
N SER A 631 -23.72 12.36 5.66
CA SER A 631 -23.52 11.96 7.05
C SER A 631 -23.63 10.45 7.17
N ILE A 632 -22.56 9.83 7.66
CA ILE A 632 -22.51 8.40 7.96
C ILE A 632 -23.15 8.21 9.34
N PRO A 633 -24.28 7.48 9.45
CA PRO A 633 -24.91 7.27 10.74
C PRO A 633 -24.08 6.32 11.61
N THR A 634 -24.03 6.58 12.91
CA THR A 634 -23.36 5.67 13.86
C THR A 634 -24.32 4.55 14.28
N ALA A 635 -23.86 3.31 14.21
CA ALA A 635 -24.59 2.16 14.74
C ALA A 635 -24.07 1.80 16.14
N ASP A 636 -24.97 1.37 17.03
CA ASP A 636 -24.58 0.91 18.37
C ASP A 636 -23.64 -0.30 18.26
N PRO A 637 -22.43 -0.21 18.84
CA PRO A 637 -21.42 -1.24 18.65
C PRO A 637 -21.79 -2.53 19.39
N GLN A 638 -21.49 -3.67 18.78
CA GLN A 638 -21.64 -4.96 19.46
C GLN A 638 -20.52 -5.18 20.48
N LEU A 639 -20.92 -5.41 21.73
CA LEU A 639 -20.01 -5.77 22.81
C LEU A 639 -19.90 -7.29 22.92
N ARG A 640 -18.66 -7.80 22.94
CA ARG A 640 -18.34 -9.23 23.10
C ARG A 640 -17.18 -9.38 24.08
N ASN A 641 -17.01 -10.57 24.63
CA ASN A 641 -15.88 -10.86 25.52
C ASN A 641 -14.58 -10.96 24.70
N ALA A 642 -13.54 -10.20 25.09
CA ALA A 642 -12.20 -10.23 24.46
C ALA A 642 -11.54 -11.62 24.44
N ASN A 643 -11.93 -12.49 25.38
CA ASN A 643 -11.39 -13.84 25.55
C ASN A 643 -12.24 -14.93 24.87
N ASP A 644 -13.36 -14.56 24.23
CA ASP A 644 -14.19 -15.51 23.49
C ASP A 644 -13.61 -15.73 22.08
N LEU A 645 -13.05 -16.92 21.88
CA LEU A 645 -12.39 -17.31 20.62
C LEU A 645 -13.37 -17.37 19.43
N HIS A 646 -14.62 -17.78 19.66
CA HIS A 646 -15.62 -17.82 18.60
C HIS A 646 -16.02 -16.39 18.21
N ALA A 647 -16.21 -15.50 19.19
CA ALA A 647 -16.46 -14.09 18.91
C ALA A 647 -15.28 -13.42 18.17
N ARG A 648 -14.04 -13.80 18.50
CA ARG A 648 -12.83 -13.37 17.78
C ARG A 648 -12.79 -13.86 16.34
N PHE A 649 -13.19 -15.11 16.07
CA PHE A 649 -13.30 -15.66 14.72
C PHE A 649 -14.36 -14.90 13.90
N GLU A 650 -15.56 -14.71 14.43
CA GLU A 650 -16.63 -13.98 13.73
C GLU A 650 -16.22 -12.53 13.43
N ALA A 651 -15.52 -11.88 14.37
CA ALA A 651 -14.94 -10.54 14.15
C ALA A 651 -13.83 -10.53 13.07
N VAL A 652 -13.11 -11.63 12.84
CA VAL A 652 -12.13 -11.74 11.75
C VAL A 652 -12.82 -11.98 10.42
N LYS A 653 -13.70 -12.97 10.38
CA LYS A 653 -14.52 -13.32 9.22
C LYS A 653 -15.26 -12.12 8.67
N SER A 654 -15.87 -11.30 9.53
CA SER A 654 -16.60 -10.11 9.12
C SER A 654 -15.69 -9.06 8.47
N THR A 655 -14.49 -8.84 8.99
CA THR A 655 -13.56 -7.80 8.47
C THR A 655 -12.81 -8.14 7.19
N PHE A 656 -12.65 -9.42 6.85
CA PHE A 656 -11.84 -9.85 5.70
C PHE A 656 -12.57 -9.84 4.35
N SER A 657 -13.85 -9.45 4.35
CA SER A 657 -14.71 -9.47 3.17
C SER A 657 -14.38 -8.34 2.17
N SER A 658 -14.27 -8.67 0.88
CA SER A 658 -13.89 -7.72 -0.20
C SER A 658 -14.95 -6.66 -0.58
N ARG A 659 -15.92 -6.37 0.28
CA ARG A 659 -17.13 -5.60 -0.06
C ARG A 659 -16.85 -4.15 -0.43
N VAL A 660 -15.87 -3.49 0.20
CA VAL A 660 -15.51 -2.09 -0.10
C VAL A 660 -15.16 -1.89 -1.58
N GLY A 661 -14.33 -2.76 -2.16
CA GLY A 661 -13.98 -2.69 -3.58
C GLY A 661 -15.17 -2.95 -4.50
N GLN A 662 -16.09 -3.84 -4.12
CA GLN A 662 -17.32 -4.09 -4.85
C GLN A 662 -18.25 -2.87 -4.82
N ILE A 663 -18.39 -2.21 -3.66
CA ILE A 663 -19.16 -0.96 -3.53
C ILE A 663 -18.54 0.13 -4.39
N SER A 664 -17.22 0.33 -4.33
CA SER A 664 -16.54 1.35 -5.15
C SER A 664 -16.75 1.13 -6.64
N ASN A 665 -16.69 -0.12 -7.11
CA ASN A 665 -16.97 -0.44 -8.52
C ASN A 665 -18.46 -0.20 -8.87
N ALA A 666 -19.38 -0.57 -7.99
CA ALA A 666 -20.81 -0.34 -8.19
C ALA A 666 -21.16 1.16 -8.16
N ALA A 667 -20.47 1.94 -7.33
CA ALA A 667 -20.61 3.38 -7.25
C ALA A 667 -20.06 4.06 -8.50
N LEU A 668 -18.92 3.62 -9.03
CA LEU A 668 -18.36 4.15 -10.28
C LEU A 668 -19.31 3.96 -11.48
N ASP A 669 -19.91 2.76 -11.63
CA ASP A 669 -20.87 2.51 -12.72
C ASP A 669 -22.06 3.49 -12.67
N ARG A 670 -22.42 3.98 -11.47
CA ARG A 670 -23.48 4.96 -11.27
C ARG A 670 -22.97 6.39 -11.41
N SER A 671 -21.77 6.71 -10.91
CA SER A 671 -21.21 8.06 -10.97
C SER A 671 -20.96 8.49 -12.41
N ILE A 672 -20.50 7.58 -13.27
CA ILE A 672 -20.32 7.82 -14.71
C ILE A 672 -21.64 8.30 -15.34
N LEU A 673 -22.77 7.65 -15.03
CA LEU A 673 -24.08 8.04 -15.55
C LEU A 673 -24.67 9.26 -14.84
N ALA A 674 -24.42 9.40 -13.53
CA ALA A 674 -24.93 10.51 -12.72
C ALA A 674 -24.35 11.86 -13.17
N TYR A 675 -23.09 11.84 -13.59
CA TYR A 675 -22.31 13.04 -13.86
C TYR A 675 -21.98 13.26 -15.33
N ASP A 676 -22.41 12.36 -16.24
CA ASP A 676 -22.38 12.63 -17.68
C ASP A 676 -23.37 13.77 -18.02
N GLU A 677 -22.87 14.82 -18.66
CA GLU A 677 -23.68 15.95 -19.11
C GLU A 677 -24.67 15.57 -20.21
N ASN A 678 -24.37 14.50 -20.97
CA ASN A 678 -25.14 14.04 -22.12
C ASN A 678 -26.19 12.97 -21.76
N ALA A 679 -26.21 12.49 -20.53
CA ALA A 679 -27.17 11.49 -20.08
C ALA A 679 -28.57 12.09 -19.80
N ASP A 680 -29.59 11.23 -19.86
CA ASP A 680 -30.98 11.59 -19.56
C ASP A 680 -31.15 12.08 -18.11
N VAL A 681 -32.00 13.09 -17.90
CA VAL A 681 -32.16 13.78 -16.60
C VAL A 681 -32.66 12.85 -15.50
N ASP A 682 -33.60 11.95 -15.79
CA ASP A 682 -34.15 11.03 -14.79
C ASP A 682 -33.12 9.95 -14.42
N ILE A 683 -32.34 9.48 -15.41
CA ILE A 683 -31.23 8.55 -15.20
C ILE A 683 -30.16 9.21 -14.31
N LYS A 684 -29.81 10.47 -14.59
CA LYS A 684 -28.82 11.23 -13.82
C LYS A 684 -29.23 11.39 -12.37
N GLU A 685 -30.47 11.81 -12.13
CA GLU A 685 -31.01 12.00 -10.78
C GLU A 685 -30.98 10.69 -9.99
N LYS A 686 -31.51 9.61 -10.58
CA LYS A 686 -31.51 8.29 -9.94
C LYS A 686 -30.09 7.79 -9.64
N CYS A 687 -29.19 7.87 -10.62
CA CYS A 687 -27.81 7.41 -10.42
C CYS A 687 -27.05 8.29 -9.42
N ARG A 688 -27.34 9.59 -9.34
CA ARG A 688 -26.78 10.49 -8.32
C ARG A 688 -27.21 10.05 -6.92
N GLN A 689 -28.51 9.84 -6.69
CA GLN A 689 -29.02 9.39 -5.39
C GLN A 689 -28.43 8.05 -4.98
N GLU A 690 -28.32 7.10 -5.91
CA GLU A 690 -27.67 5.81 -5.65
C GLU A 690 -26.16 5.97 -5.37
N THR A 691 -25.47 6.88 -6.04
CA THR A 691 -24.03 7.17 -5.80
C THR A 691 -23.81 7.78 -4.41
N GLU A 692 -24.60 8.78 -4.03
CA GLU A 692 -24.59 9.39 -2.69
C GLU A 692 -24.89 8.34 -1.60
N THR A 693 -25.86 7.45 -1.85
CA THR A 693 -26.19 6.36 -0.93
C THR A 693 -25.02 5.39 -0.81
N LEU A 694 -24.41 4.99 -1.92
CA LEU A 694 -23.25 4.09 -1.90
C LEU A 694 -22.03 4.71 -1.23
N ALA A 695 -21.84 6.03 -1.30
CA ALA A 695 -20.81 6.73 -0.52
C ALA A 695 -21.04 6.55 0.99
N ILE A 696 -22.28 6.79 1.46
CA ILE A 696 -22.65 6.59 2.88
C ILE A 696 -22.52 5.12 3.29
N LEU A 697 -22.99 4.18 2.46
CA LEU A 697 -22.88 2.74 2.73
C LEU A 697 -21.43 2.24 2.69
N THR A 698 -20.56 2.88 1.91
CA THR A 698 -19.10 2.60 1.96
C THR A 698 -18.54 2.99 3.32
N GLY A 699 -18.92 4.18 3.83
CA GLY A 699 -18.59 4.62 5.19
C GLY A 699 -19.05 3.60 6.24
N LEU A 700 -20.30 3.15 6.17
CA LEU A 700 -20.84 2.12 7.06
C LEU A 700 -20.12 0.76 6.93
N GLU A 701 -19.70 0.35 5.73
CA GLU A 701 -18.93 -0.89 5.55
C GLU A 701 -17.52 -0.75 6.15
N ILE A 702 -16.87 0.40 6.02
CA ILE A 702 -15.57 0.69 6.66
C ILE A 702 -15.75 0.69 8.18
N ASP A 703 -16.76 1.39 8.69
CA ASP A 703 -17.09 1.46 10.10
C ASP A 703 -17.58 0.13 10.65
N SER A 704 -18.05 -0.82 9.83
CA SER A 704 -18.41 -2.17 10.27
C SER A 704 -17.21 -2.90 10.90
N ALA A 705 -15.98 -2.59 10.45
CA ALA A 705 -14.76 -3.09 11.06
C ALA A 705 -14.56 -2.56 12.49
N GLN A 706 -15.28 -1.50 12.87
CA GLN A 706 -15.44 -0.99 14.22
C GLN A 706 -16.77 -1.47 14.83
N SER A 707 -17.95 -1.10 14.33
CA SER A 707 -19.24 -1.38 14.96
C SER A 707 -19.63 -2.86 15.06
N GLY A 708 -19.11 -3.69 14.14
CA GLY A 708 -19.56 -5.07 13.94
C GLY A 708 -20.87 -5.18 13.16
N ILE A 709 -21.40 -4.07 12.66
CA ILE A 709 -22.68 -3.99 11.93
C ILE A 709 -22.41 -3.60 10.48
N LYS A 710 -22.93 -4.40 9.55
CA LYS A 710 -22.73 -4.23 8.12
C LYS A 710 -23.98 -3.70 7.42
N PRO A 711 -23.84 -2.84 6.40
CA PRO A 711 -24.93 -2.57 5.47
C PRO A 711 -25.26 -3.78 4.60
N ASP A 712 -26.53 -4.00 4.31
CA ASP A 712 -26.98 -4.85 3.21
C ASP A 712 -26.73 -4.12 1.88
N LEU A 713 -26.07 -4.80 0.95
CA LEU A 713 -25.69 -4.26 -0.35
C LEU A 713 -26.34 -5.01 -1.51
N THR A 714 -27.22 -5.96 -1.21
CA THR A 714 -27.86 -6.86 -2.19
C THR A 714 -28.55 -6.08 -3.31
N ALA A 715 -29.24 -4.98 -2.94
CA ALA A 715 -29.91 -4.09 -3.89
C ALA A 715 -28.96 -3.41 -4.91
N TYR A 716 -27.67 -3.28 -4.56
CA TYR A 716 -26.70 -2.54 -5.36
C TYR A 716 -25.70 -3.43 -6.11
N LEU A 717 -25.35 -4.59 -5.54
CA LEU A 717 -24.31 -5.50 -6.06
C LEU A 717 -24.85 -6.64 -6.91
N ASN A 718 -26.06 -7.14 -6.65
CA ASN A 718 -26.61 -8.36 -7.29
C ASN A 718 -27.57 -8.08 -8.45
N THR A 719 -27.66 -6.83 -8.91
CA THR A 719 -28.57 -6.45 -10.01
C THR A 719 -27.87 -6.63 -11.36
N ASN A 720 -28.29 -7.64 -12.12
CA ASN A 720 -27.90 -7.84 -13.54
C ASN A 720 -28.37 -6.71 -14.47
N ASP A 721 -29.08 -5.72 -13.93
CA ASP A 721 -29.82 -4.70 -14.69
C ASP A 721 -28.95 -3.52 -15.16
N LYS A 722 -27.73 -3.33 -14.62
CA LYS A 722 -26.85 -2.22 -15.03
C LYS A 722 -25.62 -2.72 -15.80
N PRO A 723 -25.41 -2.25 -17.05
CA PRO A 723 -24.22 -2.62 -17.80
C PRO A 723 -22.98 -2.06 -17.12
N ARG A 724 -21.95 -2.89 -16.93
CA ARG A 724 -20.61 -2.43 -16.50
C ARG A 724 -20.10 -1.34 -17.44
N SER A 725 -19.57 -0.27 -16.87
CA SER A 725 -18.87 0.79 -17.61
C SER A 725 -17.74 0.22 -18.46
N ARG A 726 -17.46 0.87 -19.59
CA ARG A 726 -16.37 0.52 -20.51
C ARG A 726 -15.04 0.55 -19.78
N TYR A 727 -14.84 1.57 -18.94
CA TYR A 727 -13.66 1.69 -18.11
C TYR A 727 -13.48 0.51 -17.14
N LEU A 728 -14.52 0.04 -16.46
CA LEU A 728 -14.38 -1.15 -15.59
C LEU A 728 -14.16 -2.44 -16.38
N LYS A 729 -14.72 -2.57 -17.58
CA LYS A 729 -14.40 -3.70 -18.47
C LYS A 729 -12.91 -3.69 -18.83
N TYR A 730 -12.38 -2.53 -19.20
CA TYR A 730 -10.96 -2.33 -19.45
C TYR A 730 -10.09 -2.65 -18.22
N LYS A 731 -10.46 -2.13 -17.04
CA LYS A 731 -9.77 -2.40 -15.78
C LYS A 731 -9.74 -3.89 -15.44
N ARG A 732 -10.86 -4.60 -15.66
CA ARG A 732 -10.92 -6.05 -15.46
C ARG A 732 -10.04 -6.81 -16.44
N LEU A 733 -9.99 -6.39 -17.71
CA LEU A 733 -9.05 -6.98 -18.69
C LEU A 733 -7.59 -6.82 -18.27
N LEU A 734 -7.24 -5.67 -17.66
CA LEU A 734 -5.91 -5.45 -17.07
C LEU A 734 -5.64 -6.37 -15.87
N GLU A 735 -6.57 -6.44 -14.92
CA GLU A 735 -6.47 -7.30 -13.73
C GLU A 735 -6.33 -8.78 -14.12
N ASP A 736 -7.16 -9.25 -15.06
CA ASP A 736 -7.11 -10.61 -15.59
C ASP A 736 -5.77 -10.91 -16.29
N ALA A 737 -5.12 -9.91 -16.90
CA ALA A 737 -3.83 -10.08 -17.55
C ALA A 737 -2.66 -10.17 -16.56
N GLU A 738 -2.73 -9.48 -15.43
CA GLU A 738 -1.72 -9.53 -14.37
C GLU A 738 -1.71 -10.88 -13.63
N ASP A 739 -2.87 -11.54 -13.53
CA ASP A 739 -3.02 -12.84 -12.85
C ASP A 739 -2.72 -14.07 -13.75
N ARG A 740 -2.46 -13.89 -15.06
CA ARG A 740 -2.32 -14.98 -16.05
C ARG A 740 -0.87 -15.34 -16.39
N PRO A 741 -0.48 -16.64 -16.35
CA PRO A 741 0.68 -17.14 -17.09
C PRO A 741 0.43 -17.06 -18.61
N ALA A 742 1.41 -16.55 -19.36
CA ALA A 742 1.30 -15.97 -20.70
C ALA A 742 0.88 -16.89 -21.89
N TRP A 743 0.32 -18.08 -21.71
CA TRP A 743 0.40 -19.12 -22.75
C TRP A 743 -0.89 -19.66 -23.39
N TYR A 744 -2.11 -19.33 -22.95
CA TYR A 744 -3.32 -19.79 -23.67
C TYR A 744 -4.51 -18.83 -23.53
N GLU A 745 -4.64 -17.95 -24.52
CA GLU A 745 -5.78 -17.18 -25.08
C GLU A 745 -5.15 -16.10 -25.98
N ASP A 746 -5.95 -15.34 -26.75
CA ASP A 746 -5.45 -14.17 -27.48
C ASP A 746 -4.52 -13.37 -26.55
N THR A 747 -3.33 -13.02 -27.03
CA THR A 747 -2.36 -12.28 -26.23
C THR A 747 -3.05 -11.04 -25.66
N PHE A 748 -2.75 -10.62 -24.44
CA PHE A 748 -3.32 -9.40 -23.85
C PHE A 748 -3.27 -8.20 -24.84
N ALA A 749 -2.24 -8.17 -25.69
CA ALA A 749 -2.12 -7.21 -26.80
C ALA A 749 -3.23 -7.32 -27.87
N GLU A 750 -3.67 -8.52 -28.23
CA GLU A 750 -4.79 -8.77 -29.14
C GLU A 750 -6.13 -8.40 -28.49
N GLN A 751 -6.37 -8.81 -27.24
CA GLN A 751 -7.59 -8.41 -26.51
C GLN A 751 -7.69 -6.89 -26.35
N MET A 752 -6.55 -6.23 -26.07
CA MET A 752 -6.46 -4.79 -25.97
C MET A 752 -6.75 -4.12 -27.31
N LYS A 753 -6.17 -4.66 -28.39
CA LYS A 753 -6.39 -4.15 -29.74
C LYS A 753 -7.86 -4.28 -30.13
N ASP A 754 -8.48 -5.43 -29.88
CA ASP A 754 -9.89 -5.66 -30.17
C ASP A 754 -10.82 -4.74 -29.35
N TYR A 755 -10.47 -4.46 -28.09
CA TYR A 755 -11.18 -3.49 -27.26
C TYR A 755 -11.13 -2.07 -27.84
N ILE A 756 -9.94 -1.62 -28.28
CA ILE A 756 -9.73 -0.29 -28.85
C ILE A 756 -10.38 -0.17 -30.24
N ASP A 757 -10.10 -1.11 -31.14
CA ASP A 757 -10.58 -1.08 -32.54
C ASP A 757 -12.08 -1.39 -32.64
N GLY A 758 -12.63 -2.18 -31.71
CA GLY A 758 -14.05 -2.55 -31.66
C GLY A 758 -14.96 -1.51 -31.01
N THR A 759 -14.40 -0.39 -30.51
CA THR A 759 -15.17 0.67 -29.85
C THR A 759 -15.27 1.91 -30.73
N ASP A 760 -16.50 2.40 -30.95
CA ASP A 760 -16.75 3.71 -31.54
C ASP A 760 -16.51 4.81 -30.49
N TRP A 761 -15.30 5.37 -30.48
CA TRP A 761 -14.85 6.39 -29.53
C TRP A 761 -15.55 7.75 -29.69
N GLU A 762 -16.13 8.04 -30.86
CA GLU A 762 -16.92 9.26 -31.08
C GLU A 762 -18.27 9.18 -30.34
N SER A 763 -18.83 7.97 -30.19
CA SER A 763 -20.07 7.72 -29.45
C SER A 763 -19.92 7.72 -27.92
N VAL A 764 -18.68 7.67 -27.40
CA VAL A 764 -18.42 7.67 -25.96
C VAL A 764 -18.58 9.09 -25.42
N THR A 765 -19.53 9.31 -24.52
CA THR A 765 -19.82 10.63 -23.95
C THR A 765 -19.05 10.89 -22.66
N ALA A 766 -18.91 9.87 -21.80
CA ALA A 766 -18.20 9.99 -20.53
C ALA A 766 -16.68 10.12 -20.73
N ASN A 767 -16.10 11.20 -20.20
CA ASN A 767 -14.68 11.52 -20.38
C ASN A 767 -13.73 10.45 -19.80
N VAL A 768 -14.05 9.92 -18.61
CA VAL A 768 -13.23 8.88 -17.94
C VAL A 768 -13.13 7.61 -18.78
N GLU A 769 -14.18 7.28 -19.54
CA GLU A 769 -14.18 6.08 -20.38
C GLU A 769 -13.24 6.21 -21.59
N LYS A 770 -12.83 7.43 -21.98
CA LYS A 770 -11.88 7.69 -23.08
C LYS A 770 -10.40 7.57 -22.69
N LEU A 771 -10.08 7.47 -21.39
CA LEU A 771 -8.70 7.43 -20.91
C LEU A 771 -7.85 6.29 -21.54
N PRO A 772 -8.34 5.04 -21.68
CA PRO A 772 -7.59 3.98 -22.34
C PRO A 772 -7.25 4.31 -23.80
N TYR A 773 -8.19 4.92 -24.51
CA TYR A 773 -7.99 5.36 -25.90
C TYR A 773 -6.97 6.49 -25.98
N TYR A 774 -7.07 7.50 -25.11
CA TYR A 774 -6.11 8.60 -25.06
C TYR A 774 -4.69 8.13 -24.77
N ALA A 775 -4.49 7.22 -23.81
CA ALA A 775 -3.17 6.65 -23.54
C ALA A 775 -2.62 5.85 -24.74
N HIS A 776 -3.48 5.06 -25.41
CA HIS A 776 -3.10 4.32 -26.61
C HIS A 776 -2.65 5.26 -27.74
N MET A 777 -3.43 6.31 -28.00
CA MET A 777 -3.14 7.30 -29.05
C MET A 777 -1.91 8.13 -28.70
N LEU A 778 -1.75 8.55 -27.45
CA LEU A 778 -0.56 9.27 -26.99
C LEU A 778 0.72 8.47 -27.23
N LYS A 779 0.70 7.16 -26.90
CA LYS A 779 1.83 6.25 -27.18
C LYS A 779 2.11 6.11 -28.68
N LYS A 780 1.07 5.98 -29.50
CA LYS A 780 1.18 5.82 -30.96
C LYS A 780 1.75 7.06 -31.64
N HIS A 781 1.37 8.25 -31.18
CA HIS A 781 1.69 9.52 -31.83
C HIS A 781 2.90 10.25 -31.24
N THR A 782 3.45 9.79 -30.11
CA THR A 782 4.66 10.38 -29.49
C THR A 782 5.85 9.43 -29.63
N PRO A 783 6.52 9.37 -30.80
CA PRO A 783 7.73 8.57 -30.93
C PRO A 783 8.85 9.17 -30.08
N ARG A 784 9.69 8.29 -29.55
CA ARG A 784 10.84 8.67 -28.72
C ARG A 784 11.98 9.26 -29.56
N LYS A 785 12.56 10.38 -29.11
CA LYS A 785 13.80 10.93 -29.67
C LYS A 785 14.95 9.91 -29.52
N VAL A 786 15.66 9.65 -30.62
CA VAL A 786 16.82 8.77 -30.63
C VAL A 786 18.08 9.60 -30.39
N ILE A 787 18.68 9.43 -29.22
CA ILE A 787 19.97 10.05 -28.86
C ILE A 787 21.06 9.01 -29.03
N LYS A 788 22.18 9.39 -29.64
CA LYS A 788 23.32 8.49 -29.86
C LYS A 788 24.29 8.60 -28.67
N PRO A 789 24.76 7.48 -28.10
CA PRO A 789 25.80 7.51 -27.09
C PRO A 789 27.06 8.24 -27.56
N ALA A 790 27.66 9.02 -26.67
CA ALA A 790 28.87 9.76 -26.97
C ALA A 790 30.08 8.81 -27.19
N PRO A 791 31.06 9.22 -28.02
CA PRO A 791 32.33 8.51 -28.14
C PRO A 791 33.04 8.39 -26.78
N SER A 792 33.82 7.33 -26.59
CA SER A 792 34.56 7.08 -25.33
C SER A 792 35.42 8.27 -24.90
N ALA A 793 36.00 9.01 -25.86
CA ALA A 793 36.87 10.17 -25.62
C ALA A 793 36.16 11.38 -24.99
N GLU A 794 34.82 11.45 -25.08
CA GLU A 794 33.99 12.49 -24.47
C GLU A 794 33.48 12.08 -23.08
N LEU A 795 33.46 10.77 -22.80
CA LEU A 795 33.02 10.22 -21.52
C LEU A 795 34.18 9.98 -20.56
N PHE A 796 35.27 9.38 -21.02
CA PHE A 796 36.35 8.90 -20.16
C PHE A 796 37.70 9.56 -20.46
N THR A 797 38.37 10.03 -19.41
CA THR A 797 39.67 10.70 -19.47
C THR A 797 40.75 9.84 -20.14
N PHE A 798 40.78 8.53 -19.89
CA PHE A 798 41.75 7.63 -20.52
C PHE A 798 41.58 7.50 -22.04
N ALA A 799 40.35 7.70 -22.54
CA ALA A 799 40.03 7.53 -23.94
C ALA A 799 40.35 8.78 -24.79
N ARG A 800 40.74 9.89 -24.16
CA ARG A 800 41.23 11.10 -24.85
C ARG A 800 42.56 10.89 -25.56
N HIS A 801 43.34 9.87 -25.16
CA HIS A 801 44.60 9.54 -25.82
C HIS A 801 44.35 8.76 -27.12
N PRO A 802 44.80 9.24 -28.31
CA PRO A 802 44.42 8.68 -29.61
C PRO A 802 44.69 7.18 -29.83
N ASN A 803 45.59 6.56 -29.06
CA ASN A 803 45.99 5.16 -29.19
C ASN A 803 45.86 4.39 -27.86
N TRP A 804 44.92 4.78 -26.99
CA TRP A 804 44.79 4.17 -25.67
C TRP A 804 44.48 2.66 -25.70
N LYS A 805 43.85 2.18 -26.78
CA LYS A 805 43.55 0.76 -27.04
C LYS A 805 44.82 -0.04 -27.34
N ASP A 806 45.77 0.55 -28.03
CA ASP A 806 47.05 -0.10 -28.39
C ASP A 806 47.96 -0.30 -27.16
N ASN A 807 47.70 0.46 -26.09
CA ASN A 807 48.42 0.37 -24.82
C ASN A 807 47.84 -0.68 -23.86
N LEU A 808 46.91 -1.52 -24.32
CA LEU A 808 46.32 -2.61 -23.53
C LEU A 808 47.05 -3.93 -23.79
N ASP A 809 47.25 -4.72 -22.74
CA ASP A 809 47.89 -6.04 -22.85
C ASP A 809 46.92 -7.04 -23.52
N PRO A 810 47.25 -7.56 -24.72
CA PRO A 810 46.40 -8.53 -25.42
C PRO A 810 46.10 -9.79 -24.60
N SER A 811 46.98 -10.18 -23.67
CA SER A 811 46.82 -11.38 -22.85
C SER A 811 45.67 -11.29 -21.84
N LEU A 812 45.22 -10.08 -21.49
CA LEU A 812 44.14 -9.85 -20.54
C LEU A 812 42.74 -9.86 -21.19
N PHE A 813 42.62 -9.74 -22.52
CA PHE A 813 41.31 -9.74 -23.19
C PHE A 813 40.54 -11.07 -23.04
N PRO A 814 41.13 -12.26 -23.28
CA PRO A 814 40.42 -13.52 -23.13
C PRO A 814 39.83 -13.76 -21.72
N PRO A 815 40.60 -13.66 -20.62
CA PRO A 815 40.05 -13.93 -19.29
C PRO A 815 39.00 -12.90 -18.84
N ILE A 816 39.16 -11.62 -19.21
CA ILE A 816 38.14 -10.60 -18.89
C ILE A 816 36.85 -10.85 -19.67
N ARG A 817 36.94 -11.20 -20.97
CA ARG A 817 35.77 -11.53 -21.79
C ARG A 817 35.02 -12.74 -21.23
N GLU A 818 35.73 -13.80 -20.87
CA GLU A 818 35.15 -15.00 -20.27
C GLU A 818 34.40 -14.68 -18.96
N LEU A 819 34.96 -13.81 -18.11
CA LEU A 819 34.28 -13.38 -16.89
C LEU A 819 33.02 -12.56 -17.17
N ILE A 820 33.05 -11.64 -18.14
CA ILE A 820 31.87 -10.87 -18.55
C ILE A 820 30.77 -11.81 -19.07
N ASP A 821 31.12 -12.78 -19.92
CA ASP A 821 30.16 -13.76 -20.44
C ASP A 821 29.59 -14.65 -19.32
N THR A 822 30.42 -15.01 -18.34
CA THR A 822 30.00 -15.76 -17.14
C THR A 822 29.01 -14.94 -16.32
N TYR A 823 29.27 -13.64 -16.13
CA TYR A 823 28.34 -12.73 -15.46
C TYR A 823 26.98 -12.65 -16.17
N ASP A 824 26.98 -12.46 -17.50
CA ASP A 824 25.75 -12.43 -18.30
C ASP A 824 24.99 -13.76 -18.26
N HIS A 825 25.71 -14.89 -18.24
CA HIS A 825 25.13 -16.22 -18.12
C HIS A 825 24.52 -16.44 -16.72
N CYS A 826 25.21 -16.02 -15.66
CA CYS A 826 24.71 -16.04 -14.29
C CYS A 826 23.40 -15.27 -14.16
N LEU A 827 23.34 -14.01 -14.62
CA LEU A 827 22.13 -13.20 -14.57
C LEU A 827 20.98 -13.80 -15.40
N ARG A 828 21.26 -14.44 -16.54
CA ARG A 828 20.24 -15.17 -17.32
C ARG A 828 19.71 -16.38 -16.55
N ARG A 829 20.60 -17.16 -15.93
CA ARG A 829 20.24 -18.34 -15.14
C ARG A 829 19.37 -17.98 -13.93
N ILE A 830 19.73 -16.94 -13.19
CA ILE A 830 18.92 -16.44 -12.07
C ILE A 830 17.54 -15.97 -12.55
N ARG A 831 17.47 -15.24 -13.69
CA ARG A 831 16.18 -14.83 -14.26
C ARG A 831 15.31 -16.02 -14.63
N SER A 832 15.88 -17.03 -15.29
CA SER A 832 15.15 -18.27 -15.63
C SER A 832 14.67 -19.03 -14.39
N HIS A 833 15.42 -19.00 -13.27
CA HIS A 833 15.00 -19.57 -11.99
C HIS A 833 13.83 -18.82 -11.34
N LYS A 834 13.82 -17.49 -11.40
CA LYS A 834 12.79 -16.63 -10.78
C LYS A 834 11.43 -16.68 -11.47
N HIS A 835 11.37 -17.10 -12.72
CA HIS A 835 10.08 -17.27 -13.40
C HIS A 835 9.45 -18.60 -12.94
N PRO A 836 8.31 -18.59 -12.24
CA PRO A 836 7.63 -19.81 -11.87
C PRO A 836 7.34 -20.59 -13.14
N THR A 837 7.92 -21.78 -13.24
CA THR A 837 7.54 -22.69 -14.31
C THR A 837 6.17 -23.23 -13.93
N PRO A 838 5.16 -23.20 -14.82
CA PRO A 838 3.78 -23.50 -14.43
C PRO A 838 3.66 -24.95 -13.96
N GLY A 839 3.77 -25.16 -12.65
CA GLY A 839 3.17 -26.31 -11.98
C GLY A 839 1.66 -26.13 -12.02
N ASN A 840 0.93 -27.22 -12.23
CA ASN A 840 -0.53 -27.26 -12.14
C ASN A 840 -1.32 -26.67 -13.32
N SER A 841 -0.80 -26.79 -14.54
CA SER A 841 -1.47 -26.33 -15.76
C SER A 841 -2.85 -26.96 -15.97
N LYS A 842 -3.10 -28.13 -15.36
CA LYS A 842 -4.33 -28.90 -15.55
C LYS A 842 -5.38 -28.73 -14.47
N ARG A 843 -5.13 -27.93 -13.42
CA ARG A 843 -6.11 -27.63 -12.36
C ARG A 843 -7.43 -27.09 -12.91
N ARG A 844 -7.38 -26.16 -13.86
CA ARG A 844 -8.58 -25.62 -14.52
C ARG A 844 -9.38 -26.69 -15.27
N ASP A 845 -8.69 -27.67 -15.86
CA ASP A 845 -9.37 -28.79 -16.55
C ASP A 845 -10.01 -29.75 -15.54
N ILE A 846 -9.34 -30.00 -14.41
CA ILE A 846 -9.89 -30.78 -13.28
C ILE A 846 -11.13 -30.08 -12.71
N ASP A 847 -11.05 -28.78 -12.42
CA ASP A 847 -12.21 -27.99 -11.96
C ASP A 847 -13.37 -28.10 -12.96
N ARG A 848 -13.09 -27.96 -14.27
CA ARG A 848 -14.11 -28.13 -15.32
C ARG A 848 -14.73 -29.53 -15.30
N ILE A 849 -13.92 -30.59 -15.14
CA ILE A 849 -14.39 -31.97 -15.06
C ILE A 849 -15.29 -32.16 -13.83
N LEU A 850 -14.92 -31.61 -12.67
CA LEU A 850 -15.72 -31.67 -11.46
C LEU A 850 -17.06 -30.95 -11.64
N THR A 851 -17.06 -29.73 -12.21
CA THR A 851 -18.29 -28.97 -12.51
C THR A 851 -19.19 -29.70 -13.51
N MET A 852 -18.63 -30.27 -14.56
CA MET A 852 -19.39 -31.06 -15.55
C MET A 852 -20.05 -32.31 -14.94
N ARG A 853 -19.62 -32.73 -13.75
CA ARG A 853 -20.09 -33.92 -13.06
C ARG A 853 -21.00 -33.60 -11.86
N ASP A 854 -21.26 -32.32 -11.57
CA ASP A 854 -21.96 -31.88 -10.35
C ASP A 854 -21.24 -32.41 -9.08
N GLN A 855 -19.91 -32.45 -9.13
CA GLN A 855 -19.02 -32.98 -8.10
C GLN A 855 -18.06 -31.94 -7.53
N GLU A 856 -18.14 -30.69 -7.97
CA GLU A 856 -17.39 -29.55 -7.49
C GLU A 856 -17.63 -29.22 -6.00
N ASN A 857 -18.75 -29.71 -5.46
CA ASN A 857 -19.12 -29.62 -4.04
C ASN A 857 -18.66 -30.86 -3.24
N ALA A 858 -18.37 -31.98 -3.91
CA ALA A 858 -17.94 -33.24 -3.29
C ALA A 858 -16.41 -33.35 -3.23
N TYR A 859 -15.71 -32.85 -4.26
CA TYR A 859 -14.26 -32.83 -4.32
C TYR A 859 -13.75 -31.41 -4.51
N ASP A 860 -12.63 -31.10 -3.88
CA ASP A 860 -11.89 -29.88 -4.10
C ASP A 860 -10.55 -30.20 -4.74
N THR A 861 -10.16 -29.40 -5.75
CA THR A 861 -8.94 -29.64 -6.52
C THR A 861 -7.70 -29.67 -5.62
N ASP A 862 -7.55 -28.80 -4.63
CA ASP A 862 -6.41 -28.87 -3.71
C ASP A 862 -6.43 -30.16 -2.87
N SER A 863 -7.62 -30.61 -2.46
CA SER A 863 -7.81 -31.87 -1.74
C SER A 863 -7.51 -33.12 -2.57
N LEU A 864 -7.58 -33.04 -3.91
CA LEU A 864 -7.20 -34.13 -4.82
C LEU A 864 -5.68 -34.25 -4.99
N TYR A 865 -4.94 -33.14 -4.89
CA TYR A 865 -3.47 -33.14 -4.96
C TYR A 865 -2.82 -33.48 -3.61
N ALA A 866 -3.45 -33.12 -2.49
CA ALA A 866 -2.88 -33.26 -1.15
C ALA A 866 -2.37 -34.68 -0.78
N PRO A 867 -3.03 -35.80 -1.14
CA PRO A 867 -2.54 -37.15 -0.86
C PRO A 867 -1.22 -37.48 -1.56
N PHE A 868 -0.92 -36.82 -2.68
CA PHE A 868 0.32 -37.02 -3.43
C PHE A 868 1.50 -36.19 -2.87
N THR A 869 1.24 -35.27 -1.94
CA THR A 869 2.27 -34.41 -1.35
C THR A 869 3.24 -35.24 -0.49
N GLY A 870 4.52 -35.22 -0.85
CA GLY A 870 5.57 -35.98 -0.16
C GLY A 870 5.77 -37.40 -0.67
N MET A 871 5.04 -37.82 -1.72
CA MET A 871 5.36 -39.06 -2.44
C MET A 871 6.70 -38.94 -3.14
N ASP A 872 7.42 -40.06 -3.21
CA ASP A 872 8.73 -40.11 -3.86
C ASP A 872 8.63 -39.82 -5.37
N ALA A 873 9.54 -38.98 -5.89
CA ALA A 873 9.52 -38.58 -7.29
C ALA A 873 9.75 -39.75 -8.25
N THR A 874 10.49 -40.78 -7.85
CA THR A 874 10.67 -41.99 -8.67
C THR A 874 9.41 -42.83 -8.71
N HIS A 875 8.64 -42.85 -7.61
CA HIS A 875 7.32 -43.49 -7.57
C HIS A 875 6.32 -42.78 -8.49
N ILE A 876 6.19 -41.45 -8.40
CA ILE A 876 5.29 -40.68 -9.28
C ILE A 876 5.64 -40.88 -10.76
N LYS A 877 6.94 -40.91 -11.09
CA LYS A 877 7.39 -41.21 -12.45
C LYS A 877 7.01 -42.64 -12.87
N ALA A 878 7.18 -43.63 -11.99
CA ALA A 878 6.79 -45.01 -12.26
C ALA A 878 5.28 -45.12 -12.52
N VAL A 879 4.44 -44.42 -11.75
CA VAL A 879 2.99 -44.34 -11.98
C VAL A 879 2.70 -43.71 -13.35
N ARG A 880 3.38 -42.63 -13.73
CA ARG A 880 3.19 -42.00 -15.05
C ARG A 880 3.59 -42.92 -16.21
N ASP A 881 4.69 -43.64 -16.05
CA ASP A 881 5.16 -44.61 -17.04
C ASP A 881 4.17 -45.79 -17.15
N ALA A 882 3.61 -46.26 -16.03
CA ALA A 882 2.57 -47.29 -15.99
C ALA A 882 1.26 -46.83 -16.64
N LEU A 883 0.80 -45.59 -16.38
CA LEU A 883 -0.37 -44.99 -17.03
C LEU A 883 -0.28 -45.05 -18.57
N ARG A 884 0.94 -44.92 -19.11
CA ARG A 884 1.22 -45.02 -20.55
C ARG A 884 1.31 -46.47 -21.02
N ALA A 885 2.08 -47.29 -20.32
CA ALA A 885 2.36 -48.67 -20.70
C ALA A 885 1.09 -49.53 -20.69
N GLU A 886 0.23 -49.34 -19.68
CA GLU A 886 -1.00 -50.11 -19.50
C GLU A 886 -2.21 -49.46 -20.17
N GLN A 887 -2.01 -48.34 -20.89
CA GLN A 887 -3.06 -47.64 -21.62
C GLN A 887 -4.28 -47.25 -20.75
N TRP A 888 -4.04 -46.53 -19.66
CA TRP A 888 -5.05 -46.09 -18.67
C TRP A 888 -6.39 -45.57 -19.26
N HIS A 889 -6.32 -44.87 -20.39
CA HIS A 889 -7.48 -44.30 -21.08
C HIS A 889 -8.38 -45.34 -21.76
N PHE A 890 -7.87 -46.56 -22.03
CA PHE A 890 -8.63 -47.68 -22.62
C PHE A 890 -9.09 -48.74 -21.60
N MET A 891 -8.65 -48.66 -20.34
CA MET A 891 -9.07 -49.60 -19.29
C MET A 891 -10.57 -49.55 -18.98
N LYS A 892 -11.12 -50.65 -18.49
CA LYS A 892 -12.47 -50.69 -17.91
C LYS A 892 -12.46 -50.18 -16.46
N PRO A 893 -13.60 -49.75 -15.89
CA PRO A 893 -13.65 -49.24 -14.51
C PRO A 893 -13.05 -50.20 -13.46
N GLU A 894 -13.32 -51.50 -13.56
CA GLU A 894 -12.79 -52.52 -12.64
C GLU A 894 -11.27 -52.69 -12.75
N GLU A 895 -10.73 -52.60 -13.98
CA GLU A 895 -9.29 -52.66 -14.26
C GLU A 895 -8.57 -51.40 -13.74
N ARG A 896 -9.21 -50.23 -13.84
CA ARG A 896 -8.70 -48.98 -13.25
C ARG A 896 -8.67 -49.03 -11.73
N LEU A 897 -9.70 -49.62 -11.10
CA LEU A 897 -9.73 -49.79 -9.65
C LEU A 897 -8.56 -50.66 -9.18
N PHE A 898 -8.29 -51.76 -9.88
CA PHE A 898 -7.14 -52.62 -9.61
C PHE A 898 -5.82 -51.87 -9.77
N PHE A 899 -5.66 -51.11 -10.86
CA PHE A 899 -4.49 -50.25 -11.09
C PHE A 899 -4.30 -49.25 -9.94
N LEU A 900 -5.36 -48.57 -9.48
CA LEU A 900 -5.28 -47.63 -8.36
C LEU A 900 -4.86 -48.33 -7.06
N HIS A 901 -5.36 -49.52 -6.77
CA HIS A 901 -4.95 -50.28 -5.58
C HIS A 901 -3.50 -50.76 -5.63
N GLU A 902 -3.00 -51.09 -6.82
CA GLU A 902 -1.61 -51.54 -7.02
C GLU A 902 -0.61 -50.38 -6.88
N TYR A 903 -0.88 -49.26 -7.56
CA TYR A 903 0.06 -48.12 -7.64
C TYR A 903 -0.14 -47.07 -6.54
N LEU A 904 -1.30 -47.04 -5.88
CA LEU A 904 -1.64 -46.18 -4.74
C LEU A 904 -2.22 -47.04 -3.59
N PRO A 905 -1.37 -47.82 -2.89
CA PRO A 905 -1.83 -48.75 -1.88
C PRO A 905 -2.35 -48.07 -0.60
N GLU A 906 -2.00 -46.79 -0.36
CA GLU A 906 -2.39 -46.09 0.87
C GLU A 906 -3.91 -45.89 0.99
N GLU A 907 -4.41 -46.00 2.22
CA GLU A 907 -5.85 -45.88 2.54
C GLU A 907 -6.43 -44.50 2.20
N ALA A 908 -5.59 -43.45 2.25
CA ALA A 908 -5.98 -42.08 1.91
C ALA A 908 -6.53 -41.95 0.47
N PHE A 909 -6.13 -42.83 -0.45
CA PHE A 909 -6.59 -42.78 -1.85
C PHE A 909 -7.98 -43.39 -2.07
N ARG A 910 -8.46 -44.22 -1.14
CA ARG A 910 -9.71 -44.98 -1.29
C ARG A 910 -10.94 -44.09 -1.42
N ALA A 911 -10.90 -42.91 -0.81
CA ALA A 911 -11.95 -41.91 -0.93
C ALA A 911 -12.14 -41.40 -2.38
N TYR A 912 -11.13 -41.57 -3.26
CA TYR A 912 -11.14 -41.08 -4.64
C TYR A 912 -11.28 -42.18 -5.69
N ASP A 913 -11.32 -43.46 -5.28
CA ASP A 913 -11.41 -44.60 -6.19
C ASP A 913 -12.61 -44.47 -7.16
N GLY A 914 -13.75 -44.00 -6.64
CA GLY A 914 -14.95 -43.76 -7.46
C GLY A 914 -14.84 -42.60 -8.45
N LEU A 915 -13.97 -41.61 -8.20
CA LEU A 915 -13.71 -40.51 -9.13
C LEU A 915 -12.68 -40.93 -10.17
N PHE A 916 -11.55 -41.50 -9.73
CA PHE A 916 -10.42 -41.85 -10.58
C PHE A 916 -10.73 -43.03 -11.52
N SER A 917 -11.67 -43.91 -11.18
CA SER A 917 -12.05 -45.04 -12.05
C SER A 917 -13.21 -44.74 -13.03
N ASP A 918 -13.93 -43.62 -12.88
CA ASP A 918 -15.18 -43.34 -13.61
C ASP A 918 -14.97 -42.63 -14.96
N PHE A 919 -15.59 -43.17 -16.01
CA PHE A 919 -15.47 -42.65 -17.37
C PHE A 919 -16.32 -41.40 -17.65
N ARG A 920 -17.43 -41.19 -16.94
CA ARG A 920 -18.41 -40.13 -17.24
C ARG A 920 -17.75 -38.75 -17.23
N MET A 921 -17.99 -37.94 -18.25
CA MET A 921 -17.53 -36.54 -18.32
C MET A 921 -16.03 -36.34 -17.99
N GLY A 922 -15.19 -37.37 -18.19
CA GLY A 922 -13.74 -37.29 -17.98
C GLY A 922 -13.23 -37.54 -16.56
N GLY A 923 -13.99 -38.15 -15.64
CA GLY A 923 -13.55 -38.42 -14.25
C GLY A 923 -12.19 -39.13 -14.14
N TYR A 924 -11.97 -40.19 -14.94
CA TYR A 924 -10.71 -40.93 -15.00
C TYR A 924 -9.50 -40.11 -15.46
N ARG A 925 -9.72 -38.97 -16.12
CA ARG A 925 -8.64 -38.08 -16.56
C ARG A 925 -8.03 -37.32 -15.40
N VAL A 926 -8.80 -37.07 -14.33
CA VAL A 926 -8.35 -36.33 -13.14
C VAL A 926 -7.07 -36.94 -12.57
N PHE A 927 -7.03 -38.26 -12.36
CA PHE A 927 -5.84 -38.94 -11.86
C PHE A 927 -4.62 -38.77 -12.78
N GLY A 928 -4.80 -38.99 -14.08
CA GLY A 928 -3.73 -38.85 -15.06
C GLY A 928 -3.21 -37.42 -15.18
N ASP A 929 -4.10 -36.43 -15.04
CA ASP A 929 -3.78 -35.01 -15.08
C ASP A 929 -3.00 -34.58 -13.82
N ILE A 930 -3.36 -35.07 -12.62
CA ILE A 930 -2.60 -34.86 -11.38
C ILE A 930 -1.20 -35.47 -11.48
N ILE A 931 -1.07 -36.73 -11.89
CA ILE A 931 0.24 -37.41 -12.02
C ILE A 931 1.13 -36.70 -13.04
N CYS A 932 0.56 -36.22 -14.15
CA CYS A 932 1.31 -35.44 -15.13
C CYS A 932 1.81 -34.12 -14.53
N ASP A 933 0.94 -33.36 -13.86
CA ASP A 933 1.32 -32.09 -13.24
C ASP A 933 2.44 -32.28 -12.18
N ILE A 934 2.35 -33.32 -11.34
CA ILE A 934 3.35 -33.58 -10.30
C ILE A 934 4.68 -34.05 -10.89
N ASP A 935 4.68 -34.98 -11.86
CA ASP A 935 5.91 -35.43 -12.51
C ASP A 935 6.56 -34.33 -13.35
N ASP A 936 5.78 -33.50 -14.04
CA ASP A 936 6.31 -32.34 -14.75
C ASP A 936 6.91 -31.34 -13.76
N THR A 937 6.26 -31.08 -12.63
CA THR A 937 6.82 -30.24 -11.54
C THR A 937 8.12 -30.83 -10.98
N ASN A 938 8.19 -32.14 -10.73
CA ASN A 938 9.40 -32.83 -10.27
C ASN A 938 10.56 -32.73 -11.28
N ARG A 939 10.28 -32.92 -12.57
CA ARG A 939 11.27 -32.76 -13.66
C ARG A 939 11.75 -31.32 -13.82
N LEU A 940 10.88 -30.35 -13.54
CA LEU A 940 11.20 -28.93 -13.58
C LEU A 940 12.01 -28.49 -12.35
N ALA A 941 11.77 -29.08 -11.19
CA ALA A 941 12.59 -28.87 -9.98
C ALA A 941 14.06 -29.28 -10.19
N ASP A 942 14.34 -30.23 -11.09
CA ASP A 942 15.71 -30.56 -11.51
C ASP A 942 16.33 -29.49 -12.43
N LYS A 943 15.52 -28.77 -13.21
CA LYS A 943 15.96 -27.65 -14.08
C LYS A 943 16.06 -26.32 -13.33
N SER A 944 15.45 -26.19 -12.15
CA SER A 944 15.59 -25.03 -11.27
C SER A 944 16.87 -25.07 -10.41
N LYS A 945 17.77 -26.05 -10.62
CA LYS A 945 19.05 -26.07 -9.91
C LYS A 945 19.95 -24.91 -10.33
N LEU A 946 20.28 -24.05 -9.37
CA LEU A 946 21.21 -22.93 -9.55
C LEU A 946 22.68 -23.34 -9.51
N HIS A 947 23.00 -24.57 -9.08
CA HIS A 947 24.33 -25.16 -9.19
C HIS A 947 24.35 -26.37 -10.13
N TYR A 948 25.33 -26.41 -11.04
CA TYR A 948 25.62 -27.55 -11.92
C TYR A 948 27.02 -28.10 -11.68
N LYS A 949 27.21 -29.39 -11.97
CA LYS A 949 28.47 -30.13 -11.74
C LYS A 949 29.69 -29.55 -12.49
N HIS A 950 29.47 -28.74 -13.52
CA HIS A 950 30.50 -28.18 -14.39
C HIS A 950 30.59 -26.66 -14.32
N ASP A 951 30.00 -26.02 -13.29
CA ASP A 951 30.12 -24.58 -13.11
C ASP A 951 31.57 -24.18 -12.79
N THR A 952 32.03 -23.06 -13.38
CA THR A 952 33.33 -22.48 -13.04
C THR A 952 33.35 -21.96 -11.59
N PRO A 953 34.53 -21.79 -10.97
CA PRO A 953 34.63 -21.18 -9.64
C PRO A 953 33.95 -19.81 -9.57
N GLU A 954 34.08 -19.00 -10.62
CA GLU A 954 33.48 -17.67 -10.73
C GLU A 954 31.95 -17.73 -10.85
N MET A 955 31.42 -18.66 -11.65
CA MET A 955 29.98 -18.90 -11.77
C MET A 955 29.40 -19.36 -10.42
N THR A 956 30.07 -20.29 -9.75
CA THR A 956 29.66 -20.80 -8.44
C THR A 956 29.63 -19.67 -7.41
N ALA A 957 30.69 -18.87 -7.33
CA ALA A 957 30.75 -17.74 -6.40
C ALA A 957 29.65 -16.70 -6.66
N MET A 958 29.36 -16.39 -7.93
CA MET A 958 28.29 -15.45 -8.29
C MET A 958 26.89 -15.98 -7.97
N ILE A 959 26.64 -17.28 -8.18
CA ILE A 959 25.38 -17.92 -7.77
C ILE A 959 25.27 -17.98 -6.24
N ASP A 960 26.36 -18.27 -5.54
CA ASP A 960 26.39 -18.23 -4.07
C ASP A 960 26.11 -16.83 -3.56
N ALA A 961 26.61 -15.79 -4.23
CA ALA A 961 26.28 -14.40 -3.91
C ALA A 961 24.80 -14.11 -4.09
N TYR A 962 24.16 -14.67 -5.12
CA TYR A 962 22.71 -14.61 -5.26
C TYR A 962 22.00 -15.33 -4.11
N ASN A 963 22.37 -16.56 -3.79
CA ASN A 963 21.70 -17.37 -2.75
C ASN A 963 21.89 -16.79 -1.35
N ASN A 964 23.07 -16.26 -1.06
CA ASN A 964 23.45 -15.73 0.25
C ASN A 964 23.29 -14.21 0.36
N ARG A 965 22.71 -13.55 -0.67
CA ARG A 965 22.49 -12.10 -0.65
C ARG A 965 21.65 -11.72 0.55
N ILE A 966 21.90 -10.53 1.09
CA ILE A 966 21.01 -9.92 2.08
C ILE A 966 19.62 -9.78 1.41
N PRO A 967 18.55 -10.36 1.97
CA PRO A 967 17.27 -10.32 1.29
C PRO A 967 16.73 -8.89 1.13
N GLY A 968 16.21 -8.62 -0.07
CA GLY A 968 15.84 -7.28 -0.54
C GLY A 968 17.01 -6.41 -1.06
N THR A 969 18.24 -6.92 -1.11
CA THR A 969 19.28 -6.41 -2.02
C THR A 969 18.98 -6.91 -3.44
N ASP A 970 19.16 -6.05 -4.46
CA ASP A 970 18.99 -6.48 -5.85
C ASP A 970 19.98 -7.62 -6.13
N TYR A 971 19.47 -8.73 -6.67
CA TYR A 971 20.30 -9.87 -7.01
C TYR A 971 21.42 -9.48 -7.99
N ARG A 972 21.16 -8.54 -8.89
CA ARG A 972 22.12 -8.04 -9.85
C ARG A 972 23.27 -7.32 -9.14
N GLU A 973 22.97 -6.54 -8.11
CA GLU A 973 23.97 -5.84 -7.29
C GLU A 973 24.87 -6.84 -6.53
N ALA A 974 24.27 -7.85 -5.89
CA ALA A 974 25.03 -8.88 -5.16
C ALA A 974 25.96 -9.70 -6.09
N VAL A 975 25.45 -10.04 -7.28
CA VAL A 975 26.23 -10.76 -8.30
C VAL A 975 27.32 -9.84 -8.89
N ALA A 976 27.03 -8.57 -9.12
CA ALA A 976 27.99 -7.59 -9.63
C ALA A 976 29.16 -7.37 -8.67
N GLU A 977 28.89 -7.22 -7.37
CA GLU A 977 29.93 -7.07 -6.36
C GLU A 977 30.87 -8.29 -6.32
N THR A 978 30.31 -9.49 -6.43
CA THR A 978 31.13 -10.72 -6.49
C THR A 978 31.91 -10.83 -7.80
N CYS A 979 31.30 -10.43 -8.92
CA CYS A 979 31.99 -10.34 -10.20
C CYS A 979 33.17 -9.36 -10.16
N ARG A 980 33.02 -8.24 -9.45
CA ARG A 980 34.08 -7.25 -9.19
C ARG A 980 35.23 -7.85 -8.34
N VAL A 981 34.93 -8.73 -7.39
CA VAL A 981 35.99 -9.47 -6.67
C VAL A 981 36.71 -10.45 -7.60
N CYS A 982 35.98 -11.13 -8.50
CA CYS A 982 36.58 -12.02 -9.50
C CYS A 982 37.47 -11.24 -10.49
N ILE A 983 37.04 -10.07 -10.96
CA ILE A 983 37.82 -9.28 -11.92
C ILE A 983 39.13 -8.79 -11.30
N ALA A 984 39.12 -8.41 -10.02
CA ALA A 984 40.30 -7.98 -9.28
C ALA A 984 41.41 -9.06 -9.19
N ARG A 985 41.06 -10.35 -9.38
CA ARG A 985 42.03 -11.45 -9.45
C ARG A 985 42.75 -11.53 -10.80
N ILE A 986 42.12 -11.03 -11.86
CA ILE A 986 42.68 -11.00 -13.22
C ILE A 986 43.49 -9.71 -13.41
N THR A 987 42.90 -8.57 -13.07
CA THR A 987 43.53 -7.25 -13.19
C THR A 987 42.84 -6.28 -12.23
N PRO A 988 43.51 -5.23 -11.74
CA PRO A 988 42.84 -4.23 -10.91
C PRO A 988 41.61 -3.63 -11.62
N PRO A 989 40.47 -3.40 -10.92
CA PRO A 989 39.26 -2.87 -11.53
C PRO A 989 39.46 -1.58 -12.34
N PHE A 990 40.34 -0.68 -11.87
CA PHE A 990 40.70 0.56 -12.58
C PHE A 990 41.38 0.32 -13.94
N GLN A 991 42.00 -0.84 -14.16
CA GLN A 991 42.48 -1.25 -15.48
C GLN A 991 41.40 -1.97 -16.28
N ALA A 992 40.59 -2.81 -15.62
CA ALA A 992 39.53 -3.61 -16.23
C ALA A 992 38.53 -2.77 -17.03
N ILE A 993 38.18 -1.56 -16.55
CA ILE A 993 37.26 -0.65 -17.24
C ILE A 993 37.72 -0.32 -18.66
N ARG A 994 39.04 -0.16 -18.89
CA ARG A 994 39.59 0.13 -20.22
C ARG A 994 39.39 -1.05 -21.17
N TYR A 995 39.54 -2.28 -20.67
CA TYR A 995 39.29 -3.49 -21.47
C TYR A 995 37.80 -3.67 -21.77
N ALA A 996 36.92 -3.44 -20.80
CA ALA A 996 35.47 -3.49 -21.00
C ALA A 996 35.01 -2.45 -22.05
N GLU A 997 35.53 -1.21 -21.98
CA GLU A 997 35.24 -0.17 -22.97
C GLU A 997 35.82 -0.51 -24.34
N ALA A 998 37.02 -1.11 -24.41
CA ALA A 998 37.61 -1.53 -25.67
C ALA A 998 36.83 -2.65 -26.37
N MET A 999 36.04 -3.42 -25.60
CA MET A 999 35.13 -4.47 -26.08
C MET A 999 33.68 -3.99 -26.27
N ASP A 1000 33.43 -2.68 -26.16
CA ASP A 1000 32.10 -2.06 -26.26
C ASP A 1000 31.07 -2.61 -25.24
N ARG A 1001 31.54 -2.97 -24.03
CA ARG A 1001 30.72 -3.52 -22.92
C ARG A 1001 30.42 -2.47 -21.84
N ARG A 1002 29.88 -1.31 -22.22
CA ARG A 1002 29.46 -0.25 -21.27
C ARG A 1002 28.38 -0.71 -20.29
N ASP A 1003 27.52 -1.63 -20.71
CA ASP A 1003 26.54 -2.27 -19.85
C ASP A 1003 27.17 -2.98 -18.65
N PHE A 1004 28.32 -3.63 -18.85
CA PHE A 1004 29.10 -4.22 -17.77
C PHE A 1004 29.77 -3.15 -16.90
N ILE A 1005 30.25 -2.06 -17.50
CA ILE A 1005 30.88 -0.94 -16.77
C ILE A 1005 29.91 -0.33 -15.74
N PHE A 1006 28.71 0.07 -16.16
CA PHE A 1006 27.71 0.70 -15.27
C PHE A 1006 27.10 -0.26 -14.24
N ASP A 1007 27.37 -1.55 -14.35
CA ASP A 1007 26.82 -2.59 -13.50
C ASP A 1007 27.84 -3.10 -12.48
N VAL A 1008 29.09 -3.35 -12.91
CA VAL A 1008 30.16 -3.95 -12.10
C VAL A 1008 31.29 -2.97 -11.75
N LEU A 1009 31.58 -2.01 -12.63
CA LEU A 1009 32.73 -1.08 -12.53
C LEU A 1009 32.30 0.38 -12.35
N LEU A 1010 31.17 0.60 -11.65
CA LEU A 1010 30.54 1.91 -11.52
C LEU A 1010 31.47 2.94 -10.84
N GLU A 1011 32.22 2.52 -9.83
CA GLU A 1011 33.16 3.40 -9.10
C GLU A 1011 34.32 3.85 -9.99
N GLU A 1012 34.85 2.94 -10.81
CA GLU A 1012 35.91 3.24 -11.77
C GLU A 1012 35.39 4.15 -12.88
N ALA A 1013 34.15 3.93 -13.32
CA ALA A 1013 33.50 4.78 -14.30
C ALA A 1013 33.37 6.21 -13.78
N GLU A 1014 32.93 6.39 -12.53
CA GLU A 1014 32.86 7.70 -11.88
C GLU A 1014 34.25 8.36 -11.81
N PHE A 1015 35.30 7.60 -11.47
CA PHE A 1015 36.67 8.11 -11.36
C PHE A 1015 37.22 8.61 -12.70
N TYR A 1016 37.04 7.86 -13.78
CA TYR A 1016 37.55 8.23 -15.10
C TYR A 1016 36.66 9.22 -15.86
N LEU A 1017 35.46 9.52 -15.35
CA LEU A 1017 34.48 10.38 -16.00
C LEU A 1017 35.03 11.80 -16.21
N ILE A 1018 34.92 12.32 -17.44
CA ILE A 1018 35.25 13.71 -17.76
C ILE A 1018 34.15 14.61 -17.19
N GLY A 1019 34.53 15.71 -16.54
CA GLY A 1019 33.60 16.77 -16.17
C GLY A 1019 33.14 17.57 -17.40
N GLY A 1020 31.83 17.65 -17.61
CA GLY A 1020 31.21 18.51 -18.62
C GLY A 1020 31.42 19.98 -18.25
N GLY A 1021 31.74 20.81 -19.24
CA GLY A 1021 32.00 22.24 -19.09
C GLY A 1021 30.75 23.11 -19.01
N ASN A 1022 29.72 22.69 -18.26
CA ASN A 1022 28.51 23.48 -17.96
C ASN A 1022 28.21 23.48 -16.45
N GLY A 1023 29.27 23.66 -15.64
CA GLY A 1023 29.20 24.05 -14.23
C GLY A 1023 30.15 25.20 -13.96
#